data_AF-A0A7L4WHF2-F1
#
_entry.id   AF-A0A7L4WHF2-F1
#
_cell.length_a   1.000
_cell.length_b   1.000
_cell.length_c   1.000
_cell.angle_alpha   90.00
_cell.angle_beta   90.00
_cell.angle_gamma   90.00
#
_symmetry.space_group_name_H-M   'P 1'
#
loop_
_entity.id
_entity.type
_entity.pdbx_description
1 polymer ?
#
loop_
_entity_poly.entity_id
_entity_poly.type
_entity_poly.pdbx_seq_one_letter_code
_entity_poly.pdbx_strand_id
1 'polypeptide(L)'
;MNKKISLAPIVVFFSLLFAVQPVQAEVKSQEITSLEEPTWVFKTGMSRAKYHDRQDLGVILNAGATIKIRKSSNADGYKSLSLWFLANDRKLEQSVTVTNDWQTVTTTSSVVPFINTPYGEKNAEIEYEIEGASTQLPIYDQKNSEAAFFSDWDASNAGFGLIKSDKFQLLIPSAEKSNAKKLSDFTSLADYMSYQDSIINYYDGLMGLTASDGINKTPENRFFLKADGGAGSGVGAYYGGNYSANGDPTVVNMWMTKWNWGTLHELGHAYQPAYGNKGMYTGEVANNLLAVLFTYEHRGKADGDKKSWLYNYNKKQAVEASLYDALINNEQGYAGVDLRRRLILLTDLTQSVGKENWTKLNVFYREAINNGDTAIQNLSLPDLFTLYYSSQTKKDYSPVFNKWGLSLTASRQPTINRGNDYPGVVSLIDVVPKSNLDAAVSFLSDKLLIDSQFALITNQDIAGLQLPGGALSIHLKIDEFDQLKGKTLQLKNGPEIVKEVRIDSPDLLVENLKNGIYTIAFPETAKRYTISNYYGYVRDAQNETTVSFTELVGSQLFDEVIAFKGIQYDFAYLKTELQRQKMTVDVFLERPHLYYAGELYASIQVFDEAGKQIYEKMIEGTNVQKEKIELPLKEGYQIKIFHAETKNRLRGSTAGLINLATKTNVLLLKNGHLVNQDGTSSETIAVDKILTAIADLKVDASLSDLKRSPEKDQIIVAILALPQVDRDKLLVDHQDFLNLKPGQMTIHYLDDKGMVISPPDFQAGRFGETIKLQAKAISGYALLEEIPEVDLAYQLNPTSHTFIYKKRSDPILPKNKLLLKDVVLIQGEIWDPEMHIAELIKDSEAYTFADAVKSGALTYIPKCLDTSKVGTYTVTYSYEGVSSTAQVTVKASKASIDVKDSKIKVGDSWAAVDNFISATDSRGKVVEFDIKMVSGSVDTTKVGVYDIKYSHGSAVKRITVTVEEKTSSEKTPATPAAPETPVTPEIPALLETPLKPQNTATQAIAKEKKQLKRLPKTGEQKTYLAVILGLLLVVVSLYCINHKYKASD
;
A
#
# COMPACT_ATOMS: atom_id res chain seq x y z
N MET A 1 16.93 72.17 88.63
CA MET A 1 17.86 72.85 87.70
C MET A 1 17.09 73.14 86.43
N ASN A 2 16.56 74.37 86.28
CA ASN A 2 17.05 75.43 85.38
C ASN A 2 17.05 74.99 83.91
N LYS A 3 16.26 75.50 82.95
CA LYS A 3 15.40 76.70 82.75
C LYS A 3 14.34 76.31 81.69
N LYS A 4 13.01 76.48 81.86
CA LYS A 4 12.13 77.63 81.48
C LYS A 4 12.52 78.28 80.13
N ILE A 5 11.63 78.37 79.12
CA ILE A 5 10.46 79.29 78.93
C ILE A 5 9.59 78.64 77.80
N SER A 6 8.30 78.29 77.88
CA SER A 6 7.01 79.00 78.08
C SER A 6 6.59 80.01 77.00
N LEU A 7 5.61 79.67 76.14
CA LEU A 7 4.32 80.37 75.98
C LEU A 7 3.33 79.59 75.08
N ALA A 8 2.07 79.53 75.48
CA ALA A 8 0.88 79.04 74.75
C ALA A 8 0.10 80.25 74.16
N PRO A 9 -1.15 80.15 73.64
CA PRO A 9 -1.85 79.21 72.72
C PRO A 9 -2.54 79.96 71.53
N ILE A 10 -3.26 79.23 70.62
CA ILE A 10 -4.58 79.55 69.99
C ILE A 10 -4.74 78.99 68.54
N VAL A 11 -5.66 78.03 68.45
CA VAL A 11 -6.68 77.63 67.44
C VAL A 11 -6.72 78.32 66.04
N VAL A 12 -6.82 77.51 64.96
CA VAL A 12 -7.95 77.37 63.97
C VAL A 12 -7.46 76.85 62.60
N PHE A 13 -8.07 75.73 62.20
CA PHE A 13 -8.37 75.13 60.89
C PHE A 13 -7.81 75.62 59.53
N PHE A 14 -7.60 74.58 58.69
CA PHE A 14 -7.75 74.41 57.22
C PHE A 14 -6.51 74.40 56.30
N SER A 15 -6.45 73.28 55.56
CA SER A 15 -5.81 73.01 54.26
C SER A 15 -4.29 73.16 54.11
N LEU A 16 -3.62 72.02 53.96
CA LEU A 16 -2.51 71.89 53.01
C LEU A 16 -2.45 70.45 52.49
N LEU A 17 -2.67 70.33 51.17
CA LEU A 17 -2.40 69.16 50.37
C LEU A 17 -0.94 68.73 50.59
N PHE A 18 -0.73 67.48 51.00
CA PHE A 18 0.51 66.79 50.68
C PHE A 18 0.37 66.22 49.28
N ALA A 19 1.16 66.76 48.35
CA ALA A 19 1.39 66.16 47.05
C ALA A 19 2.00 64.77 47.24
N VAL A 20 1.20 63.73 47.02
CA VAL A 20 1.72 62.40 46.73
C VAL A 20 2.34 62.51 45.33
N GLN A 21 3.67 62.45 45.24
CA GLN A 21 4.30 62.25 43.94
C GLN A 21 3.84 60.87 43.43
N PRO A 22 3.28 60.77 42.21
CA PRO A 22 3.02 59.48 41.61
C PRO A 22 4.38 58.83 41.37
N VAL A 23 4.61 57.65 41.96
CA VAL A 23 5.71 56.78 41.54
C VAL A 23 5.40 56.42 40.10
N GLN A 24 6.12 57.00 39.14
CA GLN A 24 6.04 56.56 37.74
C GLN A 24 6.42 55.09 37.69
N ALA A 25 5.55 54.25 37.14
CA ALA A 25 5.89 52.87 36.84
C ALA A 25 7.08 52.86 35.86
N GLU A 26 8.15 52.14 36.22
CA GLU A 26 9.34 52.02 35.37
C GLU A 26 9.01 51.18 34.13
N VAL A 27 9.24 51.75 32.94
CA VAL A 27 9.12 51.01 31.68
C VAL A 27 10.30 50.06 31.55
N LYS A 28 10.01 48.77 31.56
CA LYS A 28 10.99 47.69 31.34
C LYS A 28 10.94 47.24 29.89
N SER A 29 12.10 46.99 29.30
CA SER A 29 12.22 46.36 27.99
C SER A 29 12.68 44.92 28.11
N GLN A 30 12.11 44.04 27.29
CA GLN A 30 12.52 42.64 27.21
C GLN A 30 12.57 42.21 25.74
N GLU A 31 13.69 41.62 25.35
CA GLU A 31 13.81 40.93 24.07
C GLU A 31 13.11 39.57 24.17
N ILE A 32 12.30 39.25 23.16
CA ILE A 32 11.59 38.00 22.98
C ILE A 32 12.27 37.26 21.83
N THR A 33 12.99 36.19 22.17
CA THR A 33 13.72 35.39 21.19
C THR A 33 12.76 34.67 20.25
N SER A 34 13.10 34.57 18.97
CA SER A 34 12.31 33.80 17.99
C SER A 34 12.91 32.42 17.76
N LEU A 35 12.05 31.48 17.35
CA LEU A 35 12.46 30.15 16.92
C LEU A 35 12.24 29.96 15.42
N GLU A 36 12.98 29.04 14.81
CA GLU A 36 12.66 28.53 13.49
C GLU A 36 11.29 27.82 13.53
N GLU A 37 10.37 28.12 12.60
CA GLU A 37 9.13 27.33 12.51
C GLU A 37 9.46 25.93 11.98
N PRO A 38 9.21 24.84 12.74
CA PRO A 38 9.49 23.49 12.30
C PRO A 38 8.42 23.00 11.31
N THR A 39 8.30 23.69 10.16
CA THR A 39 7.29 23.41 9.13
C THR A 39 7.40 21.98 8.61
N TRP A 40 8.59 21.37 8.66
CA TRP A 40 8.81 19.98 8.28
C TRP A 40 8.08 18.97 9.17
N VAL A 41 7.88 19.29 10.45
CA VAL A 41 7.05 18.50 11.36
C VAL A 41 5.58 18.86 11.18
N PHE A 42 5.25 20.16 11.22
CA PHE A 42 3.85 20.61 11.25
C PHE A 42 3.05 20.23 10.00
N LYS A 43 3.68 20.21 8.82
CA LYS A 43 3.02 19.77 7.57
C LYS A 43 2.52 18.32 7.66
N THR A 44 3.14 17.47 8.46
CA THR A 44 2.73 16.08 8.64
C THR A 44 1.47 15.91 9.47
N GLY A 45 1.01 16.97 10.15
CA GLY A 45 -0.08 16.96 11.12
C GLY A 45 0.39 16.82 12.57
N MET A 46 1.65 16.42 12.82
CA MET A 46 2.21 16.42 14.18
C MET A 46 2.29 17.84 14.72
N SER A 47 1.81 18.07 15.94
CA SER A 47 1.90 19.38 16.58
C SER A 47 3.24 19.62 17.25
N ARG A 48 3.89 18.57 17.77
CA ARG A 48 5.17 18.60 18.52
C ARG A 48 5.37 19.86 19.38
N ALA A 49 4.35 20.23 20.16
CA ALA A 49 4.34 21.43 21.03
C ALA A 49 4.30 22.81 20.31
N LYS A 50 3.68 22.88 19.12
CA LYS A 50 3.65 24.06 18.23
C LYS A 50 3.39 25.41 18.89
N TYR A 51 2.53 25.50 19.90
CA TYR A 51 2.24 26.77 20.59
C TYR A 51 2.51 26.71 22.09
N HIS A 52 3.36 25.78 22.52
CA HIS A 52 3.68 25.56 23.92
C HIS A 52 4.84 26.43 24.39
N ASP A 53 5.87 26.64 23.56
CA ASP A 53 7.07 27.37 23.97
C ASP A 53 6.76 28.82 24.34
N ARG A 54 7.24 29.24 25.52
CA ARG A 54 6.91 30.53 26.12
C ARG A 54 8.11 31.18 26.80
N GLN A 55 8.11 32.51 26.80
CA GLN A 55 9.06 33.35 27.51
C GLN A 55 8.34 34.10 28.64
N ASP A 56 8.77 33.86 29.87
CA ASP A 56 8.27 34.53 31.06
C ASP A 56 8.78 35.97 31.16
N LEU A 57 8.02 36.84 31.84
CA LEU A 57 8.48 38.20 32.19
C LEU A 57 9.23 38.24 33.53
N GLY A 58 9.57 37.09 34.12
CA GLY A 58 10.26 36.98 35.41
C GLY A 58 9.45 37.41 36.64
N VAL A 59 8.15 37.69 36.50
CA VAL A 59 7.31 38.24 37.57
C VAL A 59 5.99 37.48 37.71
N ILE A 60 5.37 37.60 38.87
CA ILE A 60 4.00 37.19 39.17
C ILE A 60 3.20 38.45 39.43
N LEU A 61 2.08 38.62 38.71
CA LEU A 61 1.13 39.70 38.96
C LEU A 61 0.14 39.20 40.00
N ASN A 62 0.07 39.85 41.16
CA ASN A 62 -0.88 39.48 42.21
C ASN A 62 -2.24 40.14 41.94
N ALA A 63 -3.30 39.60 42.55
CA ALA A 63 -4.66 40.12 42.38
C ALA A 63 -4.72 41.65 42.58
N GLY A 64 -5.30 42.35 41.60
CA GLY A 64 -5.40 43.80 41.55
C GLY A 64 -4.25 44.51 40.82
N ALA A 65 -3.16 43.80 40.48
CA ALA A 65 -2.07 44.38 39.71
C ALA A 65 -2.44 44.56 38.24
N THR A 66 -1.92 45.64 37.65
CA THR A 66 -2.10 46.00 36.25
C THR A 66 -0.76 45.94 35.54
N ILE A 67 -0.73 45.32 34.35
CA ILE A 67 0.38 45.43 33.42
C ILE A 67 -0.09 46.23 32.21
N LYS A 68 0.76 47.14 31.75
CA LYS A 68 0.60 47.76 30.45
C LYS A 68 1.76 47.33 29.58
N ILE A 69 1.49 46.90 28.36
CA ILE A 69 2.48 46.24 27.50
C ILE A 69 2.28 46.62 26.04
N ARG A 70 3.38 46.72 25.28
CA ARG A 70 3.40 46.89 23.82
C ARG A 70 4.64 46.26 23.20
N LYS A 71 4.64 46.11 21.89
CA LYS A 71 5.84 45.92 21.08
C LYS A 71 6.55 47.27 20.91
N SER A 72 7.86 47.32 21.14
CA SER A 72 8.66 48.53 20.92
C SER A 72 8.85 48.85 19.43
N SER A 73 8.78 47.83 18.56
CA SER A 73 9.12 47.94 17.14
C SER A 73 8.18 47.17 16.21
N ASN A 74 8.12 47.62 14.95
CA ASN A 74 7.47 46.95 13.82
C ASN A 74 8.48 46.29 12.87
N ALA A 75 9.79 46.48 13.11
CA ALA A 75 10.84 46.01 12.22
C ALA A 75 11.19 44.52 12.40
N ASP A 76 10.60 43.88 13.41
CA ASP A 76 10.73 42.46 13.76
C ASP A 76 9.91 41.53 12.84
N GLY A 77 8.98 42.08 12.05
CA GLY A 77 8.17 41.31 11.10
C GLY A 77 6.91 40.69 11.72
N TYR A 78 6.65 40.89 13.01
CA TYR A 78 5.47 40.36 13.68
C TYR A 78 4.37 41.41 13.79
N LYS A 79 3.18 41.14 13.25
CA LYS A 79 2.02 42.03 13.40
C LYS A 79 1.59 42.17 14.88
N SER A 80 1.73 41.10 15.65
CA SER A 80 1.38 41.06 17.06
C SER A 80 1.99 39.84 17.75
N LEU A 81 2.14 39.90 19.07
CA LEU A 81 2.50 38.75 19.91
C LEU A 81 1.30 38.32 20.77
N SER A 82 1.35 37.12 21.34
CA SER A 82 0.32 36.63 22.28
C SER A 82 0.88 36.61 23.70
N LEU A 83 0.31 37.43 24.58
CA LEU A 83 0.57 37.41 26.02
C LEU A 83 -0.49 36.58 26.72
N TRP A 84 -0.05 35.63 27.54
CA TRP A 84 -0.88 34.78 28.37
C TRP A 84 -0.59 35.03 29.84
N PHE A 85 -1.65 35.08 30.64
CA PHE A 85 -1.58 35.19 32.09
C PHE A 85 -2.01 33.83 32.66
N LEU A 86 -1.03 32.97 32.93
CA LEU A 86 -1.27 31.58 33.29
C LEU A 86 -1.34 31.38 34.81
N ALA A 87 -2.17 30.41 35.22
CA ALA A 87 -2.37 30.01 36.60
C ALA A 87 -2.45 28.49 36.71
N ASN A 88 -2.86 27.95 37.85
CA ASN A 88 -3.20 26.53 38.04
C ASN A 88 -4.69 26.22 37.82
N ASP A 89 -5.47 27.17 37.31
CA ASP A 89 -6.90 27.03 36.98
C ASP A 89 -7.20 27.94 35.77
N ARG A 90 -7.64 27.35 34.65
CA ARG A 90 -7.93 28.07 33.40
C ARG A 90 -8.99 29.16 33.53
N LYS A 91 -9.86 29.10 34.55
CA LYS A 91 -10.91 30.11 34.80
C LYS A 91 -10.33 31.41 35.35
N LEU A 92 -9.10 31.39 35.83
CA LEU A 92 -8.35 32.55 36.32
C LEU A 92 -7.44 33.15 35.24
N GLU A 93 -7.32 32.48 34.09
CA GLU A 93 -6.40 32.84 33.03
C GLU A 93 -7.02 33.82 32.04
N GLN A 94 -6.17 34.65 31.44
CA GLN A 94 -6.55 35.56 30.38
C GLN A 94 -5.43 35.62 29.32
N SER A 95 -5.76 36.05 28.12
CA SER A 95 -4.80 36.27 27.05
C SER A 95 -5.09 37.56 26.31
N VAL A 96 -4.03 38.29 25.93
CA VAL A 96 -4.13 39.54 25.18
C VAL A 96 -3.16 39.54 24.01
N THR A 97 -3.61 40.12 22.89
CA THR A 97 -2.77 40.38 21.73
C THR A 97 -1.94 41.64 21.95
N VAL A 98 -0.62 41.51 21.91
CA VAL A 98 0.32 42.63 22.08
C VAL A 98 0.67 43.19 20.71
N THR A 99 0.26 44.44 20.46
CA THR A 99 0.64 45.25 19.28
C THR A 99 1.61 46.34 19.71
N ASN A 100 1.92 47.29 18.82
CA ASN A 100 2.73 48.46 19.15
C ASN A 100 2.00 49.51 19.98
N ASP A 101 0.67 49.39 20.09
CA ASP A 101 -0.13 50.22 20.96
C ASP A 101 -0.14 49.64 22.37
N TRP A 102 -0.04 50.51 23.38
CA TRP A 102 -0.14 50.11 24.77
C TRP A 102 -1.46 49.42 25.07
N GLN A 103 -1.37 48.16 25.49
CA GLN A 103 -2.48 47.37 26.01
C GLN A 103 -2.40 47.36 27.53
N THR A 104 -3.51 47.60 28.23
CA THR A 104 -3.57 47.58 29.70
C THR A 104 -4.40 46.39 30.15
N VAL A 105 -3.88 45.60 31.09
CA VAL A 105 -4.52 44.39 31.61
C VAL A 105 -4.43 44.38 33.12
N THR A 106 -5.58 44.35 33.79
CA THR A 106 -5.67 44.17 35.25
C THR A 106 -5.97 42.70 35.55
N THR A 107 -5.29 42.15 36.55
CA THR A 107 -5.45 40.76 36.98
C THR A 107 -6.32 40.69 38.22
N THR A 108 -7.21 39.69 38.30
CA THR A 108 -8.09 39.48 39.47
C THR A 108 -7.57 38.38 40.41
N SER A 109 -6.52 37.68 40.00
CA SER A 109 -5.89 36.56 40.70
C SER A 109 -4.38 36.61 40.47
N SER A 110 -3.62 35.86 41.29
CA SER A 110 -2.19 35.70 41.04
C SER A 110 -1.96 34.90 39.76
N VAL A 111 -1.25 35.49 38.81
CA VAL A 111 -0.99 34.91 37.48
C VAL A 111 0.42 35.21 37.01
N VAL A 112 0.94 34.36 36.13
CA VAL A 112 2.28 34.53 35.55
C VAL A 112 2.15 34.94 34.08
N PRO A 113 2.62 36.15 33.69
CA PRO A 113 2.64 36.59 32.31
C PRO A 113 3.73 35.88 31.48
N PHE A 114 3.31 35.30 30.35
CA PHE A 114 4.14 34.61 29.37
C PHE A 114 3.84 35.12 27.96
N ILE A 115 4.88 35.48 27.21
CA ILE A 115 4.77 35.68 25.77
C ILE A 115 4.95 34.33 25.08
N ASN A 116 4.03 33.96 24.20
CA ASN A 116 4.25 32.81 23.31
C ASN A 116 5.46 33.10 22.43
N THR A 117 6.41 32.18 22.38
CA THR A 117 7.62 32.33 21.58
C THR A 117 7.24 32.41 20.10
N PRO A 118 7.57 33.52 19.42
CA PRO A 118 7.22 33.69 18.01
C PRO A 118 8.13 32.83 17.11
N TYR A 119 7.60 32.45 15.95
CA TYR A 119 8.39 31.79 14.92
C TYR A 119 8.81 32.78 13.83
N GLY A 120 10.11 32.90 13.56
CA GLY A 120 10.65 33.80 12.55
C GLY A 120 12.14 34.10 12.71
N GLU A 121 12.68 34.92 11.82
CA GLU A 121 14.13 35.16 11.69
C GLU A 121 14.68 36.23 12.64
N LYS A 122 13.81 37.06 13.24
CA LYS A 122 14.22 38.19 14.10
C LYS A 122 13.59 38.08 15.46
N ASN A 123 14.31 38.48 16.50
CA ASN A 123 13.74 38.64 17.84
C ASN A 123 12.76 39.82 17.85
N ALA A 124 11.72 39.72 18.67
CA ALA A 124 10.82 40.83 18.96
C ALA A 124 11.30 41.55 20.22
N GLU A 125 10.89 42.80 20.40
CA GLU A 125 11.14 43.53 21.65
C GLU A 125 9.81 44.09 22.17
N ILE A 126 9.61 43.91 23.47
CA ILE A 126 8.44 44.41 24.19
C ILE A 126 8.86 45.42 25.25
N GLU A 127 7.95 46.35 25.51
CA GLU A 127 8.02 47.28 26.64
C GLU A 127 6.83 47.03 27.54
N TYR A 128 7.04 47.00 28.85
CA TYR A 128 5.97 46.87 29.82
C TYR A 128 6.19 47.68 31.09
N GLU A 129 5.09 48.14 31.69
CA GLU A 129 5.04 48.76 33.00
C GLU A 129 4.07 47.98 33.90
N ILE A 130 4.43 47.81 35.18
CA ILE A 130 3.61 47.10 36.16
C ILE A 130 3.23 48.07 37.26
N GLU A 131 1.93 48.16 37.53
CA GLU A 131 1.35 48.93 38.61
C GLU A 131 0.67 47.97 39.61
N GLY A 132 0.89 48.20 40.91
CA GLY A 132 0.34 47.36 41.97
C GLY A 132 1.27 46.23 42.43
N ALA A 133 0.71 45.27 43.17
CA ALA A 133 1.50 44.24 43.85
C ALA A 133 2.02 43.17 42.86
N SER A 134 3.33 43.00 42.80
CA SER A 134 3.98 41.92 42.05
C SER A 134 5.06 41.24 42.88
N THR A 135 5.39 40.01 42.52
CA THR A 135 6.45 39.21 43.16
C THR A 135 7.40 38.69 42.10
N GLN A 136 8.70 38.58 42.40
CA GLN A 136 9.64 37.92 41.50
C GLN A 136 9.22 36.45 41.32
N LEU A 137 9.21 35.96 40.08
CA LEU A 137 8.99 34.55 39.79
C LEU A 137 10.25 33.75 40.15
N PRO A 138 10.20 32.80 41.11
CA PRO A 138 11.29 31.86 41.33
C PRO A 138 11.41 30.93 40.13
N ILE A 139 12.62 30.80 39.59
CA ILE A 139 12.89 29.98 38.41
C ILE A 139 14.01 29.01 38.74
N TYR A 140 13.78 27.73 38.47
CA TYR A 140 14.80 26.70 38.45
C TYR A 140 15.12 26.33 37.00
N ASP A 141 16.38 26.51 36.63
CA ASP A 141 16.99 25.91 35.44
C ASP A 141 18.26 25.18 35.88
N GLN A 142 18.80 24.28 35.05
CA GLN A 142 19.98 23.47 35.41
C GLN A 142 21.23 24.29 35.73
N LYS A 143 21.22 25.61 35.50
CA LYS A 143 22.35 26.52 35.82
C LYS A 143 22.24 27.09 37.23
N ASN A 144 21.06 27.04 37.85
CA ASN A 144 20.79 27.59 39.17
C ASN A 144 20.83 26.51 40.27
N SER A 145 21.11 26.93 41.51
CA SER A 145 21.07 26.02 42.67
C SER A 145 19.63 25.72 43.08
N GLU A 146 19.29 24.43 43.22
CA GLU A 146 17.97 23.99 43.71
C GLU A 146 17.67 24.54 45.11
N ALA A 147 18.68 24.55 45.98
CA ALA A 147 18.55 25.11 47.32
C ALA A 147 18.26 26.61 47.28
N ALA A 148 18.92 27.36 46.38
CA ALA A 148 18.67 28.78 46.18
C ALA A 148 17.24 29.02 45.64
N PHE A 149 16.81 28.27 44.63
CA PHE A 149 15.46 28.34 44.08
C PHE A 149 14.38 28.20 45.15
N PHE A 150 14.48 27.18 46.01
CA PHE A 150 13.51 26.97 47.08
C PHE A 150 13.62 28.01 48.20
N SER A 151 14.84 28.47 48.52
CA SER A 151 15.07 29.55 49.49
C SER A 151 14.40 30.86 49.03
N ASP A 152 14.59 31.23 47.76
CA ASP A 152 13.99 32.43 47.17
C ASP A 152 12.46 32.32 47.11
N TRP A 153 11.94 31.13 46.80
CA TRP A 153 10.50 30.88 46.79
C TRP A 153 9.88 30.90 48.20
N ASP A 154 10.62 30.48 49.23
CA ASP A 154 10.18 30.62 50.62
C ASP A 154 10.20 32.07 51.09
N ALA A 155 11.28 32.79 50.79
CA ALA A 155 11.46 34.18 51.21
C ALA A 155 10.44 35.13 50.55
N SER A 156 10.14 34.92 49.27
CA SER A 156 9.21 35.77 48.50
C SER A 156 7.74 35.44 48.72
N ASN A 157 7.42 34.26 49.24
CA ASN A 157 6.06 33.70 49.27
C ASN A 157 5.35 33.78 47.90
N ALA A 158 6.11 33.62 46.81
CA ALA A 158 5.60 33.69 45.46
C ALA A 158 4.49 32.65 45.20
N GLY A 159 3.43 33.04 44.50
CA GLY A 159 2.28 32.17 44.20
C GLY A 159 2.59 30.98 43.28
N PHE A 160 3.70 31.05 42.55
CA PHE A 160 4.15 30.03 41.60
C PHE A 160 5.67 29.94 41.59
N GLY A 161 6.18 28.81 41.12
CA GLY A 161 7.57 28.61 40.71
C GLY A 161 7.60 27.97 39.32
N LEU A 162 8.70 28.16 38.60
CA LEU A 162 8.86 27.69 37.22
C LEU A 162 10.09 26.81 37.09
N ILE A 163 9.94 25.59 36.57
CA ILE A 163 11.05 24.74 36.15
C ILE A 163 11.22 24.86 34.63
N LYS A 164 12.46 25.01 34.15
CA LYS A 164 12.79 25.16 32.73
C LYS A 164 13.92 24.21 32.33
N SER A 165 13.66 23.32 31.37
CA SER A 165 14.69 22.62 30.60
C SER A 165 14.74 23.16 29.17
N ASP A 166 15.63 22.61 28.34
CA ASP A 166 15.70 22.88 26.90
C ASP A 166 14.55 22.19 26.13
N LYS A 167 13.75 21.34 26.78
CA LYS A 167 12.65 20.57 26.16
C LYS A 167 11.28 20.87 26.74
N PHE A 168 11.18 21.33 27.98
CA PHE A 168 9.91 21.66 28.61
C PHE A 168 10.00 22.81 29.62
N GLN A 169 8.83 23.34 29.99
CA GLN A 169 8.61 24.27 31.09
C GLN A 169 7.47 23.71 31.96
N LEU A 170 7.61 23.77 33.28
CA LEU A 170 6.56 23.35 34.23
C LEU A 170 6.25 24.48 35.21
N LEU A 171 5.00 24.97 35.18
CA LEU A 171 4.49 25.94 36.13
C LEU A 171 3.92 25.24 37.37
N ILE A 172 4.52 25.49 38.54
CA ILE A 172 4.18 24.82 39.80
C ILE A 172 3.45 25.80 40.73
N PRO A 173 2.20 25.53 41.14
CA PRO A 173 1.51 26.37 42.13
C PRO A 173 2.18 26.25 43.51
N SER A 174 2.17 27.34 44.28
CA SER A 174 2.78 27.38 45.62
C SER A 174 2.20 26.36 46.59
N ALA A 175 0.93 25.96 46.41
CA ALA A 175 0.29 24.88 47.16
C ALA A 175 1.06 23.54 47.06
N GLU A 176 1.76 23.31 45.95
CA GLU A 176 2.54 22.11 45.69
C GLU A 176 4.02 22.26 46.05
N LYS A 177 4.46 23.43 46.53
CA LYS A 177 5.88 23.72 46.84
C LYS A 177 6.48 22.72 47.83
N SER A 178 5.74 22.36 48.88
CA SER A 178 6.22 21.38 49.88
C SER A 178 6.35 19.97 49.30
N ASN A 179 5.49 19.60 48.36
CA ASN A 179 5.54 18.32 47.67
C ASN A 179 6.70 18.31 46.66
N ALA A 180 6.93 19.42 45.94
CA ALA A 180 8.05 19.57 45.02
C ALA A 180 9.42 19.49 45.71
N LYS A 181 9.54 19.89 46.99
CA LYS A 181 10.75 19.69 47.82
C LYS A 181 10.99 18.23 48.23
N LYS A 182 9.98 17.37 48.11
CA LYS A 182 9.96 16.00 48.65
C LYS A 182 9.38 15.03 47.63
N LEU A 183 9.98 14.98 46.44
CA LEU A 183 9.58 14.04 45.40
C LEU A 183 9.85 12.60 45.84
N SER A 184 8.86 11.71 45.70
CA SER A 184 9.00 10.31 46.10
C SER A 184 9.91 9.52 45.17
N ASP A 185 9.91 9.87 43.90
CA ASP A 185 10.53 9.08 42.83
C ASP A 185 11.85 9.67 42.33
N PHE A 186 12.17 10.90 42.75
CA PHE A 186 13.29 11.68 42.27
C PHE A 186 14.12 12.19 43.44
N THR A 187 15.43 12.16 43.28
CA THR A 187 16.40 12.62 44.29
C THR A 187 16.56 14.14 44.31
N SER A 188 16.19 14.83 43.23
CA SER A 188 16.32 16.27 43.02
C SER A 188 15.41 16.76 41.89
N LEU A 189 15.26 18.07 41.73
CA LEU A 189 14.60 18.66 40.55
C LEU A 189 15.39 18.38 39.27
N ALA A 190 16.73 18.27 39.34
CA ALA A 190 17.56 17.91 38.20
C ALA A 190 17.32 16.46 37.71
N ASP A 191 17.15 15.52 38.64
CA ASP A 191 16.79 14.12 38.35
C ASP A 191 15.40 14.04 37.68
N TYR A 192 14.43 14.80 38.20
CA TYR A 192 13.11 14.97 37.56
C TYR A 192 13.23 15.51 36.13
N MET A 193 13.95 16.61 35.92
CA MET A 193 14.12 17.21 34.59
C MET A 193 14.76 16.24 33.60
N SER A 194 15.81 15.53 34.03
CA SER A 194 16.50 14.55 33.18
C SER A 194 15.58 13.40 32.77
N TYR A 195 14.73 12.93 33.69
CA TYR A 195 13.72 11.94 33.38
C TYR A 195 12.66 12.46 32.41
N GLN A 196 12.16 13.68 32.62
CA GLN A 196 11.17 14.30 31.75
C GLN A 196 11.71 14.52 30.33
N ASP A 197 12.96 14.98 30.22
CA ASP A 197 13.67 15.14 28.94
C ASP A 197 13.89 13.79 28.26
N SER A 198 14.17 12.72 29.02
CA SER A 198 14.35 11.36 28.47
C SER A 198 13.10 10.84 27.75
N ILE A 199 11.90 11.14 28.26
CA ILE A 199 10.63 10.77 27.60
C ILE A 199 10.49 11.51 26.27
N ILE A 200 10.72 12.83 26.28
CA ILE A 200 10.61 13.68 25.09
C ILE A 200 11.63 13.25 24.03
N ASN A 201 12.88 13.01 24.43
CA ASN A 201 13.93 12.54 23.53
C ASN A 201 13.61 11.16 22.95
N TYR A 202 13.05 10.25 23.76
CA TYR A 202 12.62 8.94 23.29
C TYR A 202 11.49 9.06 22.26
N TYR A 203 10.49 9.92 22.48
CA TYR A 203 9.41 10.14 21.51
C TYR A 203 9.90 10.85 20.24
N ASP A 204 10.77 11.86 20.37
CA ASP A 204 11.45 12.50 19.23
C ASP A 204 12.16 11.45 18.38
N GLY A 205 12.94 10.57 19.02
CA GLY A 205 13.67 9.47 18.36
C GLY A 205 12.74 8.45 17.69
N LEU A 206 11.67 8.01 18.36
CA LEU A 206 10.69 7.08 17.79
C LEU A 206 10.00 7.64 16.54
N MET A 207 9.84 8.96 16.46
CA MET A 207 9.27 9.64 15.28
C MET A 207 10.33 10.02 14.24
N GLY A 208 11.59 9.62 14.47
CA GLY A 208 12.72 9.80 13.56
C GLY A 208 13.24 11.22 13.49
N LEU A 209 13.03 12.01 14.55
CA LEU A 209 13.62 13.33 14.69
C LEU A 209 15.04 13.19 15.24
N THR A 210 15.98 13.95 14.70
CA THR A 210 17.40 13.88 15.06
C THR A 210 17.96 15.28 15.31
N ALA A 211 19.16 15.38 15.88
CA ALA A 211 19.87 16.65 16.03
C ALA A 211 20.43 17.20 14.71
N SER A 212 20.29 16.46 13.59
CA SER A 212 20.82 16.86 12.29
C SER A 212 19.91 17.86 11.59
N ASP A 213 20.50 18.71 10.75
CA ASP A 213 19.75 19.66 9.93
C ASP A 213 18.83 18.97 8.91
N GLY A 214 17.86 19.74 8.41
CA GLY A 214 16.93 19.33 7.35
C GLY A 214 15.58 18.85 7.88
N ILE A 215 14.85 18.08 7.07
CA ILE A 215 13.45 17.70 7.30
C ILE A 215 13.23 16.70 8.45
N ASN A 216 14.30 16.25 9.10
CA ASN A 216 14.26 15.40 10.28
C ASN A 216 14.82 16.10 11.52
N LYS A 217 15.13 17.41 11.45
CA LYS A 217 15.62 18.19 12.58
C LYS A 217 14.63 18.16 13.74
N THR A 218 15.13 17.97 14.96
CA THR A 218 14.33 18.03 16.18
C THR A 218 13.91 19.48 16.42
N PRO A 219 12.60 19.76 16.58
CA PRO A 219 12.14 21.10 16.88
C PRO A 219 12.69 21.63 18.21
N GLU A 220 13.03 22.91 18.24
CA GLU A 220 13.57 23.60 19.42
C GLU A 220 12.49 24.03 20.42
N ASN A 221 11.22 24.07 19.99
CA ASN A 221 10.12 24.51 20.83
C ASN A 221 9.83 23.51 21.97
N ARG A 222 9.71 24.05 23.19
CA ARG A 222 9.50 23.31 24.43
C ARG A 222 8.02 23.01 24.66
N PHE A 223 7.77 21.92 25.39
CA PHE A 223 6.46 21.64 25.98
C PHE A 223 6.18 22.58 27.15
N PHE A 224 4.92 22.94 27.37
CA PHE A 224 4.50 23.71 28.54
C PHE A 224 3.52 22.89 29.36
N LEU A 225 3.89 22.60 30.60
CA LEU A 225 3.19 21.73 31.52
C LEU A 225 2.65 22.56 32.69
N LYS A 226 1.42 22.26 33.13
CA LYS A 226 0.80 22.95 34.26
C LYS A 226 -0.28 22.10 34.94
N ALA A 227 -0.77 22.61 36.06
CA ALA A 227 -2.02 22.19 36.67
C ALA A 227 -3.21 22.97 36.09
N ASP A 228 -4.40 22.42 36.20
CA ASP A 228 -5.64 23.06 35.76
C ASP A 228 -6.86 22.54 36.52
N GLY A 229 -7.01 22.99 37.77
CA GLY A 229 -8.20 22.72 38.59
C GLY A 229 -9.49 23.34 38.06
N GLY A 230 -9.40 24.12 36.98
CA GLY A 230 -10.55 24.66 36.25
C GLY A 230 -11.14 23.70 35.22
N ALA A 231 -10.48 22.57 34.96
CA ALA A 231 -10.95 21.57 34.02
C ALA A 231 -12.32 21.01 34.43
N GLY A 232 -13.07 20.50 33.45
CA GLY A 232 -14.36 19.88 33.70
C GLY A 232 -14.22 18.66 34.62
N SER A 233 -15.26 18.37 35.41
CA SER A 233 -15.28 17.17 36.25
C SER A 233 -15.01 15.91 35.43
N GLY A 234 -14.06 15.07 35.87
CA GLY A 234 -13.68 13.84 35.19
C GLY A 234 -12.60 13.98 34.10
N VAL A 235 -12.09 15.19 33.85
CA VAL A 235 -10.91 15.38 33.01
C VAL A 235 -9.67 15.05 33.85
N GLY A 236 -8.99 13.95 33.55
CA GLY A 236 -7.77 13.56 34.24
C GLY A 236 -6.57 14.43 33.84
N ALA A 237 -6.31 14.52 32.54
CA ALA A 237 -5.31 15.40 31.94
C ALA A 237 -5.67 15.67 30.48
N TYR A 238 -4.97 16.59 29.82
CA TYR A 238 -5.11 16.82 28.39
C TYR A 238 -3.89 17.50 27.76
N TYR A 239 -3.65 17.16 26.50
CA TYR A 239 -2.79 17.89 25.58
C TYR A 239 -3.59 18.92 24.79
N GLY A 240 -3.38 20.20 25.10
CA GLY A 240 -4.00 21.32 24.39
C GLY A 240 -3.08 21.91 23.33
N GLY A 241 -3.62 22.76 22.45
CA GLY A 241 -2.82 23.47 21.45
C GLY A 241 -1.75 24.38 22.06
N ASN A 242 -2.00 24.92 23.26
CA ASN A 242 -1.21 25.97 23.91
C ASN A 242 -0.36 25.47 25.09
N TYR A 243 -0.71 24.33 25.69
CA TYR A 243 -0.03 23.71 26.82
C TYR A 243 -0.63 22.31 27.05
N SER A 244 0.05 21.49 27.85
CA SER A 244 -0.52 20.26 28.43
C SER A 244 -0.82 20.51 29.90
N ALA A 245 -1.96 20.05 30.38
CA ALA A 245 -2.35 20.26 31.77
C ALA A 245 -2.86 19.00 32.45
N ASN A 246 -2.55 18.90 33.73
CA ASN A 246 -3.25 18.00 34.65
C ASN A 246 -4.63 18.62 34.94
N GLY A 247 -5.71 17.85 34.87
CA GLY A 247 -7.06 18.34 35.15
C GLY A 247 -7.32 18.63 36.64
N ASP A 248 -6.36 18.27 37.50
CA ASP A 248 -6.32 18.66 38.90
C ASP A 248 -5.49 19.94 39.12
N PRO A 249 -5.69 20.66 40.25
CA PRO A 249 -4.87 21.83 40.62
C PRO A 249 -3.43 21.47 41.05
N THR A 250 -3.00 20.22 40.84
CA THR A 250 -1.71 19.65 41.27
C THR A 250 -0.82 19.32 40.08
N VAL A 251 0.50 19.35 40.28
CA VAL A 251 1.48 18.93 39.25
C VAL A 251 2.35 17.77 39.71
N VAL A 252 2.53 17.58 41.02
CA VAL A 252 3.49 16.61 41.55
C VAL A 252 3.01 15.17 41.33
N ASN A 253 1.71 14.91 41.54
CA ASN A 253 1.09 13.58 41.40
C ASN A 253 1.08 13.00 39.98
N MET A 254 1.40 13.82 38.97
CA MET A 254 1.37 13.42 37.57
C MET A 254 2.67 13.76 36.85
N TRP A 255 2.91 15.06 36.61
CA TRP A 255 4.08 15.51 35.86
C TRP A 255 5.39 15.14 36.56
N MET A 256 5.42 15.17 37.89
CA MET A 256 6.60 14.85 38.69
C MET A 256 6.50 13.48 39.40
N THR A 257 5.83 12.51 38.77
CA THR A 257 5.74 11.11 39.22
C THR A 257 6.28 10.18 38.14
N LYS A 258 7.23 9.30 38.47
CA LYS A 258 7.82 8.36 37.48
C LYS A 258 6.74 7.41 36.98
N TRP A 259 6.79 7.11 35.70
CA TRP A 259 5.90 6.15 35.02
C TRP A 259 4.42 6.52 35.04
N ASN A 260 4.07 7.76 35.39
CA ASN A 260 2.69 8.18 35.34
C ASN A 260 2.16 8.09 33.91
N TRP A 261 1.11 7.28 33.71
CA TRP A 261 0.56 7.04 32.38
C TRP A 261 -0.01 8.31 31.75
N GLY A 262 -0.61 9.21 32.56
CA GLY A 262 -1.09 10.51 32.09
C GLY A 262 0.04 11.33 31.47
N THR A 263 1.20 11.43 32.14
CA THR A 263 2.38 12.12 31.58
C THR A 263 2.82 11.53 30.25
N LEU A 264 2.96 10.19 30.17
CA LEU A 264 3.37 9.51 28.93
C LEU A 264 2.35 9.66 27.81
N HIS A 265 1.06 9.62 28.15
CA HIS A 265 -0.07 9.70 27.22
C HIS A 265 -0.23 11.11 26.64
N GLU A 266 -0.24 12.14 27.48
CA GLU A 266 -0.45 13.53 27.06
C GLU A 266 0.69 14.04 26.20
N LEU A 267 1.94 13.71 26.55
CA LEU A 267 3.07 14.05 25.68
C LEU A 267 2.98 13.33 24.33
N GLY A 268 2.46 12.11 24.31
CA GLY A 268 2.30 11.31 23.10
C GLY A 268 1.37 11.95 22.08
N HIS A 269 0.37 12.73 22.51
CA HIS A 269 -0.53 13.44 21.58
C HIS A 269 0.21 14.41 20.66
N ALA A 270 1.33 14.97 21.11
CA ALA A 270 2.12 15.88 20.30
C ALA A 270 2.72 15.23 19.04
N TYR A 271 2.80 13.89 19.03
CA TYR A 271 3.50 13.11 18.01
C TYR A 271 2.57 12.41 17.02
N GLN A 272 1.27 12.74 17.01
CA GLN A 272 0.31 12.05 16.15
C GLN A 272 0.28 12.65 14.73
N PRO A 273 0.66 11.90 13.68
CA PRO A 273 0.61 12.41 12.31
C PRO A 273 -0.80 12.31 11.71
N ALA A 274 -1.07 13.10 10.67
CA ALA A 274 -2.37 13.18 10.01
C ALA A 274 -2.81 11.88 9.30
N TYR A 275 -1.92 10.91 9.08
CA TYR A 275 -2.30 9.61 8.54
C TYR A 275 -3.15 8.79 9.52
N GLY A 276 -3.11 9.09 10.83
CA GLY A 276 -3.75 8.31 11.89
C GLY A 276 -5.29 8.26 11.86
N ASN A 277 -5.93 9.02 10.96
CA ASN A 277 -7.39 9.06 10.82
C ASN A 277 -7.88 8.59 9.45
N LYS A 278 -7.04 7.87 8.68
CA LYS A 278 -7.36 7.45 7.31
C LYS A 278 -7.54 5.94 7.23
N GLY A 279 -8.77 5.46 7.16
CA GLY A 279 -9.11 4.03 7.05
C GLY A 279 -8.88 3.18 8.31
N MET A 280 -8.00 3.60 9.21
CA MET A 280 -7.76 3.01 10.53
C MET A 280 -7.54 4.14 11.54
N TYR A 281 -8.46 4.29 12.48
CA TYR A 281 -8.41 5.36 13.48
C TYR A 281 -7.42 5.03 14.60
N THR A 282 -6.42 5.89 14.80
CA THR A 282 -5.41 5.77 15.84
C THR A 282 -5.34 6.98 16.77
N GLY A 283 -6.33 7.89 16.74
CA GLY A 283 -6.52 8.87 17.80
C GLY A 283 -6.74 8.15 19.14
N GLU A 284 -6.15 8.65 20.22
CA GLU A 284 -6.06 7.93 21.52
C GLU A 284 -5.38 6.55 21.50
N VAL A 285 -4.80 6.11 20.37
CA VAL A 285 -4.13 4.81 20.24
C VAL A 285 -2.64 5.00 19.96
N ALA A 286 -2.27 5.74 18.91
CA ALA A 286 -0.87 5.90 18.51
C ALA A 286 -0.04 6.69 19.54
N ASN A 287 -0.64 7.62 20.28
CA ASN A 287 0.03 8.28 21.40
C ASN A 287 0.34 7.29 22.54
N ASN A 288 -0.59 6.38 22.83
CA ASN A 288 -0.38 5.32 23.81
C ASN A 288 0.65 4.28 23.34
N LEU A 289 0.84 4.07 22.03
CA LEU A 289 1.89 3.20 21.51
C LEU A 289 3.28 3.68 21.97
N LEU A 290 3.53 5.00 21.94
CA LEU A 290 4.80 5.56 22.41
C LEU A 290 5.00 5.30 23.91
N ALA A 291 3.94 5.46 24.70
CA ALA A 291 3.95 5.16 26.13
C ALA A 291 4.20 3.67 26.42
N VAL A 292 3.59 2.78 25.65
CA VAL A 292 3.81 1.33 25.71
C VAL A 292 5.27 1.00 25.42
N LEU A 293 5.81 1.47 24.30
CA LEU A 293 7.20 1.20 23.92
C LEU A 293 8.18 1.71 24.98
N PHE A 294 8.00 2.95 25.45
CA PHE A 294 8.82 3.50 26.53
C PHE A 294 8.75 2.63 27.80
N THR A 295 7.55 2.26 28.23
CA THR A 295 7.34 1.47 29.45
C THR A 295 8.00 0.10 29.36
N TYR A 296 7.74 -0.65 28.28
CA TYR A 296 8.24 -2.03 28.17
C TYR A 296 9.74 -2.11 27.93
N GLU A 297 10.32 -1.15 27.19
CA GLU A 297 11.76 -1.14 26.95
C GLU A 297 12.57 -0.76 28.19
N HIS A 298 12.04 0.12 29.04
CA HIS A 298 12.78 0.60 30.22
C HIS A 298 12.44 -0.15 31.50
N ARG A 299 11.25 -0.76 31.62
CA ARG A 299 10.84 -1.52 32.81
C ARG A 299 10.85 -3.04 32.61
N GLY A 300 10.88 -3.50 31.36
CA GLY A 300 10.71 -4.91 31.02
C GLY A 300 9.26 -5.39 31.09
N LYS A 301 9.02 -6.58 30.53
CA LYS A 301 7.69 -7.18 30.35
C LYS A 301 6.90 -7.34 31.63
N ALA A 302 7.53 -7.88 32.67
CA ALA A 302 6.84 -8.22 33.93
C ALA A 302 6.22 -6.98 34.59
N ASP A 303 6.93 -5.86 34.56
CA ASP A 303 6.46 -4.60 35.09
C ASP A 303 5.51 -3.90 34.11
N GLY A 304 5.79 -3.96 32.81
CA GLY A 304 4.90 -3.49 31.75
C GLY A 304 3.49 -4.08 31.88
N ASP A 305 3.37 -5.39 31.99
CA ASP A 305 2.08 -6.08 32.12
C ASP A 305 1.33 -5.69 33.41
N LYS A 306 2.06 -5.48 34.50
CA LYS A 306 1.47 -5.13 35.81
C LYS A 306 1.07 -3.66 35.93
N LYS A 307 1.79 -2.75 35.26
CA LYS A 307 1.75 -1.31 35.54
C LYS A 307 1.31 -0.46 34.36
N SER A 308 1.26 -1.01 33.15
CA SER A 308 0.79 -0.26 31.98
C SER A 308 -0.73 -0.26 31.86
N TRP A 309 -1.24 0.77 31.19
CA TRP A 309 -2.65 0.86 30.81
C TRP A 309 -3.04 -0.17 29.73
N LEU A 310 -2.07 -0.65 28.93
CA LEU A 310 -2.26 -1.64 27.85
C LEU A 310 -3.06 -2.86 28.34
N TYR A 311 -2.67 -3.38 29.51
CA TYR A 311 -3.34 -4.52 30.15
C TYR A 311 -4.11 -4.14 31.42
N ASN A 312 -4.58 -2.90 31.49
CA ASN A 312 -5.43 -2.38 32.55
C ASN A 312 -4.89 -2.70 33.96
N TYR A 313 -3.58 -2.42 34.16
CA TYR A 313 -2.88 -2.58 35.43
C TYR A 313 -3.02 -4.00 36.02
N ASN A 314 -2.33 -4.98 35.42
CA ASN A 314 -2.30 -6.39 35.83
C ASN A 314 -3.59 -7.20 35.54
N LYS A 315 -4.34 -6.83 34.50
CA LYS A 315 -5.56 -7.55 34.06
C LYS A 315 -5.44 -8.15 32.65
N LYS A 316 -4.22 -8.51 32.25
CA LYS A 316 -3.88 -9.03 30.92
C LYS A 316 -4.83 -10.12 30.44
N GLN A 317 -4.99 -11.19 31.23
CA GLN A 317 -5.83 -12.32 30.88
C GLN A 317 -7.29 -11.91 30.57
N ALA A 318 -7.87 -10.99 31.35
CA ALA A 318 -9.24 -10.52 31.13
C ALA A 318 -9.35 -9.64 29.87
N VAL A 319 -8.35 -8.80 29.62
CA VAL A 319 -8.29 -7.94 28.43
C VAL A 319 -8.14 -8.78 27.16
N GLU A 320 -7.23 -9.77 27.17
CA GLU A 320 -7.00 -10.66 26.04
C GLU A 320 -8.18 -11.59 25.80
N ALA A 321 -8.81 -12.14 26.84
CA ALA A 321 -10.05 -12.91 26.68
C ALA A 321 -11.17 -12.09 26.03
N SER A 322 -11.36 -10.84 26.47
CA SER A 322 -12.36 -9.94 25.88
C SER A 322 -12.05 -9.57 24.43
N LEU A 323 -10.77 -9.42 24.07
CA LEU A 323 -10.36 -9.18 22.68
C LEU A 323 -10.53 -10.43 21.81
N TYR A 324 -10.22 -11.61 22.34
CA TYR A 324 -10.47 -12.88 21.67
C TYR A 324 -11.95 -13.03 21.35
N ASP A 325 -12.84 -12.79 22.33
CA ASP A 325 -14.28 -12.87 22.11
C ASP A 325 -14.75 -11.87 21.06
N ALA A 326 -14.22 -10.65 21.07
CA ALA A 326 -14.59 -9.64 20.09
C ALA A 326 -14.17 -10.00 18.65
N LEU A 327 -12.96 -10.51 18.44
CA LEU A 327 -12.42 -10.80 17.12
C LEU A 327 -12.85 -12.17 16.58
N ILE A 328 -12.85 -13.20 17.43
CA ILE A 328 -13.12 -14.58 17.02
C ILE A 328 -14.59 -14.96 17.18
N ASN A 329 -15.21 -14.65 18.32
CA ASN A 329 -16.57 -15.11 18.60
C ASN A 329 -17.65 -14.16 18.05
N ASN A 330 -17.34 -12.86 17.96
CA ASN A 330 -18.29 -11.82 17.57
C ASN A 330 -17.94 -11.11 16.25
N GLU A 331 -16.81 -11.43 15.62
CA GLU A 331 -16.37 -10.90 14.31
C GLU A 331 -16.38 -9.36 14.20
N GLN A 332 -16.10 -8.64 15.29
CA GLN A 332 -16.27 -7.19 15.38
C GLN A 332 -15.22 -6.36 14.59
N GLY A 333 -14.09 -6.98 14.21
CA GLY A 333 -12.96 -6.31 13.56
C GLY A 333 -12.34 -5.18 14.41
N TYR A 334 -11.41 -4.42 13.82
CA TYR A 334 -10.69 -3.32 14.49
C TYR A 334 -11.61 -2.17 14.92
N ALA A 335 -12.56 -1.81 14.05
CA ALA A 335 -13.48 -0.71 14.32
C ALA A 335 -14.47 -1.02 15.46
N GLY A 336 -14.82 -2.29 15.67
CA GLY A 336 -15.77 -2.70 16.70
C GLY A 336 -15.18 -2.82 18.12
N VAL A 337 -13.86 -2.78 18.29
CA VAL A 337 -13.21 -2.86 19.62
C VAL A 337 -12.81 -1.50 20.18
N ASP A 338 -12.66 -1.41 21.50
CA ASP A 338 -12.28 -0.17 22.20
C ASP A 338 -10.82 0.25 21.96
N LEU A 339 -10.47 1.45 22.41
CA LEU A 339 -9.15 2.05 22.21
C LEU A 339 -7.99 1.20 22.78
N ARG A 340 -8.19 0.52 23.92
CA ARG A 340 -7.16 -0.34 24.52
C ARG A 340 -6.91 -1.58 23.69
N ARG A 341 -7.99 -2.18 23.20
CA ARG A 341 -7.92 -3.35 22.32
C ARG A 341 -7.32 -3.00 20.96
N ARG A 342 -7.65 -1.82 20.41
CA ARG A 342 -6.97 -1.27 19.22
C ARG A 342 -5.47 -1.03 19.45
N LEU A 343 -5.09 -0.61 20.65
CA LEU A 343 -3.70 -0.42 21.03
C LEU A 343 -2.94 -1.74 21.03
N ILE A 344 -3.50 -2.83 21.58
CA ILE A 344 -2.88 -4.16 21.52
C ILE A 344 -2.58 -4.54 20.07
N LEU A 345 -3.56 -4.40 19.17
CA LEU A 345 -3.38 -4.72 17.75
C LEU A 345 -2.29 -3.85 17.07
N LEU A 346 -2.27 -2.54 17.36
CA LEU A 346 -1.23 -1.65 16.81
C LEU A 346 0.16 -1.95 17.38
N THR A 347 0.24 -2.30 18.67
CA THR A 347 1.46 -2.74 19.33
C THR A 347 1.98 -4.04 18.71
N ASP A 348 1.11 -5.02 18.49
CA ASP A 348 1.44 -6.29 17.85
C ASP A 348 1.93 -6.11 16.41
N LEU A 349 1.27 -5.23 15.65
CA LEU A 349 1.76 -4.82 14.33
C LEU A 349 3.16 -4.21 14.41
N THR A 350 3.36 -3.25 15.31
CA THR A 350 4.63 -2.53 15.46
C THR A 350 5.77 -3.45 15.87
N GLN A 351 5.55 -4.38 16.80
CA GLN A 351 6.59 -5.32 17.20
C GLN A 351 6.89 -6.36 16.10
N SER A 352 5.90 -6.77 15.32
CA SER A 352 6.09 -7.76 14.24
C SER A 352 7.00 -7.27 13.12
N VAL A 353 6.98 -5.96 12.86
CA VAL A 353 7.84 -5.30 11.88
C VAL A 353 9.12 -4.74 12.51
N GLY A 354 9.16 -4.55 13.83
CA GLY A 354 10.25 -3.90 14.55
C GLY A 354 10.04 -2.38 14.68
N LYS A 355 10.31 -1.83 15.88
CA LYS A 355 10.11 -0.40 16.20
C LYS A 355 10.89 0.52 15.27
N GLU A 356 12.03 0.08 14.77
CA GLU A 356 12.85 0.82 13.82
C GLU A 356 12.11 1.07 12.50
N ASN A 357 11.23 0.17 12.08
CA ASN A 357 10.42 0.35 10.88
C ASN A 357 9.22 1.27 11.14
N TRP A 358 8.73 1.39 12.39
CA TRP A 358 7.84 2.48 12.79
C TRP A 358 8.55 3.84 12.68
N THR A 359 9.77 3.95 13.18
CA THR A 359 10.57 5.17 13.07
C THR A 359 10.82 5.56 11.62
N LYS A 360 11.28 4.62 10.80
CA LYS A 360 11.55 4.89 9.38
C LYS A 360 10.27 5.15 8.57
N LEU A 361 9.12 4.58 8.95
CA LEU A 361 7.84 4.94 8.35
C LEU A 361 7.52 6.42 8.57
N ASN A 362 7.74 6.92 9.78
CA ASN A 362 7.50 8.33 10.10
C ASN A 362 8.46 9.27 9.35
N VAL A 363 9.72 8.86 9.18
CA VAL A 363 10.68 9.56 8.29
C VAL A 363 10.14 9.56 6.86
N PHE A 364 9.80 8.39 6.31
CA PHE A 364 9.29 8.24 4.94
C PHE A 364 8.07 9.11 4.68
N TYR A 365 7.08 9.08 5.59
CA TYR A 365 5.89 9.91 5.47
C TYR A 365 6.23 11.40 5.52
N ARG A 366 7.08 11.82 6.47
CA ARG A 366 7.50 13.22 6.60
C ARG A 366 8.23 13.72 5.35
N GLU A 367 9.12 12.92 4.78
CA GLU A 367 9.77 13.22 3.50
C GLU A 367 8.76 13.38 2.37
N ALA A 368 7.80 12.46 2.27
CA ALA A 368 6.79 12.49 1.22
C ALA A 368 5.93 13.75 1.32
N ILE A 369 5.44 14.09 2.51
CA ILE A 369 4.63 15.29 2.74
C ILE A 369 5.40 16.58 2.45
N ASN A 370 6.66 16.68 2.90
CA ASN A 370 7.48 17.86 2.65
C ASN A 370 7.85 18.06 1.18
N ASN A 371 7.88 16.97 0.41
CA ASN A 371 8.09 17.01 -1.04
C ASN A 371 6.77 17.14 -1.85
N GLY A 372 5.62 17.30 -1.19
CA GLY A 372 4.33 17.48 -1.86
C GLY A 372 3.77 16.20 -2.50
N ASP A 373 4.17 15.02 -2.03
CA ASP A 373 3.71 13.74 -2.55
C ASP A 373 2.26 13.46 -2.12
N THR A 374 1.33 13.89 -2.96
CA THR A 374 -0.11 13.67 -2.74
C THR A 374 -0.53 12.21 -2.85
N ALA A 375 0.25 11.32 -3.45
CA ALA A 375 -0.10 9.90 -3.54
C ALA A 375 0.06 9.25 -2.16
N ILE A 376 1.21 9.46 -1.51
CA ILE A 376 1.45 9.00 -0.13
C ILE A 376 0.53 9.72 0.86
N GLN A 377 0.34 11.03 0.70
CA GLN A 377 -0.56 11.80 1.58
C GLN A 377 -1.99 11.24 1.58
N ASN A 378 -2.46 10.70 0.46
CA ASN A 378 -3.84 10.23 0.33
C ASN A 378 -4.03 8.73 0.62
N LEU A 379 -2.97 7.97 0.92
CA LEU A 379 -3.12 6.58 1.33
C LEU A 379 -3.87 6.47 2.65
N SER A 380 -4.68 5.41 2.77
CA SER A 380 -5.15 4.97 4.08
C SER A 380 -3.96 4.47 4.90
N LEU A 381 -4.08 4.47 6.23
CA LEU A 381 -3.04 3.95 7.10
C LEU A 381 -2.76 2.45 6.88
N PRO A 382 -3.77 1.56 6.70
CA PRO A 382 -3.51 0.17 6.32
C PRO A 382 -2.79 0.03 4.98
N ASP A 383 -3.13 0.85 3.99
CA ASP A 383 -2.43 0.87 2.70
C ASP A 383 -0.97 1.34 2.85
N LEU A 384 -0.73 2.36 3.68
CA LEU A 384 0.60 2.90 3.98
C LEU A 384 1.46 1.88 4.73
N PHE A 385 0.90 1.19 5.74
CA PHE A 385 1.56 0.10 6.44
C PHE A 385 1.88 -1.05 5.49
N THR A 386 0.91 -1.48 4.68
CA THR A 386 1.13 -2.58 3.74
C THR A 386 2.23 -2.22 2.76
N LEU A 387 2.18 -1.03 2.15
CA LEU A 387 3.23 -0.54 1.23
C LEU A 387 4.60 -0.56 1.89
N TYR A 388 4.74 0.14 3.02
CA TYR A 388 6.04 0.37 3.63
C TYR A 388 6.59 -0.90 4.29
N TYR A 389 5.80 -1.60 5.12
CA TYR A 389 6.26 -2.77 5.85
C TYR A 389 6.53 -3.96 4.93
N SER A 390 5.76 -4.15 3.86
CA SER A 390 6.05 -5.22 2.89
C SER A 390 7.34 -4.93 2.14
N SER A 391 7.62 -3.66 1.79
CA SER A 391 8.86 -3.30 1.08
C SER A 391 10.10 -3.53 1.96
N GLN A 392 9.99 -3.30 3.28
CA GLN A 392 11.08 -3.54 4.24
C GLN A 392 11.28 -5.01 4.59
N THR A 393 10.20 -5.77 4.79
CA THR A 393 10.28 -7.13 5.37
C THR A 393 10.12 -8.26 4.37
N LYS A 394 9.65 -7.97 3.15
CA LYS A 394 9.29 -8.99 2.14
C LYS A 394 8.22 -9.97 2.66
N LYS A 395 7.32 -9.47 3.52
CA LYS A 395 6.17 -10.19 4.07
C LYS A 395 4.87 -9.51 3.62
N ASP A 396 3.78 -10.27 3.58
CA ASP A 396 2.46 -9.78 3.21
C ASP A 396 1.58 -9.51 4.44
N TYR A 397 1.38 -8.24 4.78
CA TYR A 397 0.50 -7.81 5.89
C TYR A 397 -0.97 -7.69 5.49
N SER A 398 -1.31 -7.90 4.22
CA SER A 398 -2.70 -7.82 3.76
C SER A 398 -3.66 -8.76 4.52
N PRO A 399 -3.28 -10.01 4.84
CA PRO A 399 -4.20 -10.93 5.51
C PRO A 399 -4.63 -10.48 6.91
N VAL A 400 -3.70 -9.97 7.73
CA VAL A 400 -4.05 -9.48 9.07
C VAL A 400 -4.97 -8.27 9.00
N PHE A 401 -4.75 -7.35 8.07
CA PHE A 401 -5.65 -6.20 7.90
C PHE A 401 -7.05 -6.63 7.43
N ASN A 402 -7.13 -7.62 6.53
CA ASN A 402 -8.40 -8.21 6.13
C ASN A 402 -9.14 -8.86 7.32
N LYS A 403 -8.42 -9.61 8.17
CA LYS A 403 -8.96 -10.20 9.41
C LYS A 403 -9.45 -9.15 10.41
N TRP A 404 -8.82 -8.00 10.43
CA TRP A 404 -9.25 -6.85 11.22
C TRP A 404 -10.41 -6.06 10.60
N GLY A 405 -10.94 -6.49 9.44
CA GLY A 405 -12.02 -5.79 8.74
C GLY A 405 -11.60 -4.45 8.14
N LEU A 406 -10.30 -4.24 7.92
CA LEU A 406 -9.75 -3.01 7.33
C LEU A 406 -9.62 -3.17 5.82
N SER A 407 -9.96 -2.11 5.08
CA SER A 407 -9.96 -2.13 3.61
C SER A 407 -8.64 -1.62 3.03
N LEU A 408 -8.08 -2.36 2.08
CA LEU A 408 -6.84 -2.03 1.35
C LEU A 408 -7.18 -1.51 -0.06
N THR A 409 -7.97 -0.44 -0.11
CA THR A 409 -8.64 0.02 -1.34
C THR A 409 -7.75 0.82 -2.27
N ALA A 410 -6.65 1.38 -1.79
CA ALA A 410 -5.79 2.27 -2.58
C ALA A 410 -4.44 1.65 -2.94
N SER A 411 -4.06 0.53 -2.30
CA SER A 411 -2.75 -0.09 -2.47
C SER A 411 -2.76 -1.19 -3.53
N ARG A 412 -1.81 -1.09 -4.46
CA ARG A 412 -1.42 -2.20 -5.36
C ARG A 412 -0.65 -3.29 -4.61
N GLN A 413 -0.20 -2.99 -3.38
CA GLN A 413 0.73 -3.81 -2.64
C GLN A 413 0.24 -5.24 -2.35
N PRO A 414 -1.04 -5.50 -2.01
CA PRO A 414 -1.50 -6.88 -1.83
C PRO A 414 -1.27 -7.76 -3.07
N THR A 415 -1.50 -7.20 -4.26
CA THR A 415 -1.23 -7.90 -5.54
C THR A 415 0.27 -8.11 -5.74
N ILE A 416 1.09 -7.09 -5.46
CA ILE A 416 2.55 -7.16 -5.57
C ILE A 416 3.11 -8.21 -4.60
N ASN A 417 2.62 -8.25 -3.36
CA ASN A 417 3.05 -9.20 -2.34
C ASN A 417 2.76 -10.64 -2.77
N ARG A 418 1.53 -10.92 -3.21
CA ARG A 418 1.15 -12.25 -3.71
C ARG A 418 1.89 -12.61 -4.99
N GLY A 419 2.08 -11.66 -5.90
CA GLY A 419 2.81 -11.87 -7.15
C GLY A 419 4.30 -12.17 -6.96
N ASN A 420 4.88 -11.68 -5.87
CA ASN A 420 6.26 -11.95 -5.44
C ASN A 420 6.37 -13.07 -4.39
N ASP A 421 5.27 -13.78 -4.10
CA ASP A 421 5.24 -14.88 -3.15
C ASP A 421 5.75 -14.53 -1.75
N TYR A 422 5.41 -13.33 -1.26
CA TYR A 422 5.75 -12.93 0.10
C TYR A 422 4.96 -13.77 1.12
N PRO A 423 5.60 -14.27 2.20
CA PRO A 423 4.91 -15.00 3.25
C PRO A 423 3.83 -14.15 3.94
N GLY A 424 2.64 -14.73 4.13
CA GLY A 424 1.53 -14.06 4.82
C GLY A 424 1.82 -13.83 6.30
N VAL A 425 1.45 -12.65 6.78
CA VAL A 425 1.46 -12.27 8.20
C VAL A 425 0.05 -12.33 8.75
N VAL A 426 -0.11 -12.96 9.90
CA VAL A 426 -1.40 -13.20 10.55
C VAL A 426 -1.27 -13.15 12.07
N SER A 427 -2.34 -12.86 12.81
CA SER A 427 -2.34 -12.98 14.27
C SER A 427 -2.30 -14.45 14.72
N LEU A 428 -1.62 -14.73 15.83
CA LEU A 428 -1.59 -16.08 16.44
C LEU A 428 -3.00 -16.68 16.64
N ILE A 429 -3.96 -15.88 17.15
CA ILE A 429 -5.35 -16.32 17.37
C ILE A 429 -6.07 -16.86 16.13
N ASP A 430 -5.63 -16.48 14.93
CA ASP A 430 -6.27 -16.85 13.67
C ASP A 430 -5.79 -18.21 13.15
N VAL A 431 -4.69 -18.74 13.69
CA VAL A 431 -4.05 -19.97 13.19
C VAL A 431 -3.58 -20.92 14.29
N VAL A 432 -3.65 -20.54 15.57
CA VAL A 432 -3.36 -21.40 16.72
C VAL A 432 -4.65 -21.72 17.48
N PRO A 433 -4.96 -23.00 17.77
CA PRO A 433 -6.11 -23.37 18.59
C PRO A 433 -6.07 -22.67 19.96
N LYS A 434 -7.25 -22.32 20.49
CA LYS A 434 -7.37 -21.62 21.78
C LYS A 434 -6.62 -22.31 22.92
N SER A 435 -6.66 -23.65 22.98
CA SER A 435 -5.98 -24.47 23.98
C SER A 435 -4.44 -24.40 23.93
N ASN A 436 -3.88 -23.91 22.82
CA ASN A 436 -2.44 -23.88 22.57
C ASN A 436 -1.86 -22.46 22.55
N LEU A 437 -2.68 -21.42 22.71
CA LEU A 437 -2.24 -20.02 22.63
C LEU A 437 -1.18 -19.68 23.68
N ASP A 438 -1.38 -20.05 24.94
CA ASP A 438 -0.40 -19.73 26.01
C ASP A 438 0.95 -20.40 25.78
N ALA A 439 0.94 -21.64 25.26
CA ALA A 439 2.15 -22.35 24.86
C ALA A 439 2.84 -21.68 23.67
N ALA A 440 2.07 -21.21 22.68
CA ALA A 440 2.58 -20.49 21.52
C ALA A 440 3.20 -19.14 21.91
N VAL A 441 2.55 -18.38 22.79
CA VAL A 441 3.09 -17.12 23.33
C VAL A 441 4.38 -17.39 24.12
N SER A 442 4.40 -18.43 24.96
CA SER A 442 5.60 -18.81 25.72
C SER A 442 6.77 -19.18 24.80
N PHE A 443 6.51 -19.91 23.71
CA PHE A 443 7.51 -20.27 22.70
C PHE A 443 8.09 -19.07 21.96
N LEU A 444 7.30 -18.01 21.79
CA LEU A 444 7.70 -16.79 21.09
C LEU A 444 8.27 -15.71 22.03
N SER A 445 8.15 -15.86 23.35
CA SER A 445 8.42 -14.80 24.32
C SER A 445 9.77 -14.12 24.09
N ASP A 446 10.85 -14.88 23.91
CA ASP A 446 12.20 -14.31 23.72
C ASP A 446 12.34 -13.41 22.48
N LYS A 447 11.43 -13.54 21.50
CA LYS A 447 11.41 -12.74 20.27
C LYS A 447 10.47 -11.53 20.35
N LEU A 448 9.59 -11.48 21.34
CA LEU A 448 8.58 -10.44 21.47
C LEU A 448 9.02 -9.41 22.50
N LEU A 449 8.77 -8.13 22.23
CA LEU A 449 8.88 -7.10 23.28
C LEU A 449 7.73 -7.25 24.27
N ILE A 450 6.55 -7.65 23.78
CA ILE A 450 5.33 -7.81 24.56
C ILE A 450 4.72 -9.17 24.22
N ASP A 451 4.60 -10.01 25.24
CA ASP A 451 3.92 -11.31 25.10
C ASP A 451 2.44 -11.04 24.85
N SER A 452 1.91 -11.48 23.71
CA SER A 452 0.52 -11.21 23.32
C SER A 452 -0.04 -12.41 22.58
N GLN A 453 -1.26 -12.82 22.93
CA GLN A 453 -1.99 -13.83 22.15
C GLN A 453 -2.34 -13.35 20.74
N PHE A 454 -2.21 -12.05 20.45
CA PHE A 454 -2.52 -11.41 19.17
C PHE A 454 -1.25 -11.07 18.37
N ALA A 455 -0.07 -11.49 18.84
CA ALA A 455 1.20 -11.26 18.15
C ALA A 455 1.12 -11.73 16.69
N LEU A 456 1.71 -10.94 15.79
CA LEU A 456 1.68 -11.23 14.37
C LEU A 456 2.88 -12.09 13.96
N ILE A 457 2.58 -13.16 13.23
CA ILE A 457 3.52 -14.23 12.89
C ILE A 457 3.39 -14.62 11.43
N THR A 458 4.39 -15.34 10.96
CA THR A 458 4.34 -16.15 9.74
C THR A 458 4.28 -17.63 10.10
N ASN A 459 3.96 -18.49 9.14
CA ASN A 459 3.98 -19.95 9.35
C ASN A 459 5.33 -20.46 9.88
N GLN A 460 6.43 -19.83 9.46
CA GLN A 460 7.78 -20.19 9.89
C GLN A 460 7.99 -19.95 11.39
N ASP A 461 7.36 -18.92 11.95
CA ASP A 461 7.53 -18.56 13.36
C ASP A 461 6.91 -19.61 14.30
N ILE A 462 5.86 -20.31 13.83
CA ILE A 462 5.13 -21.33 14.59
C ILE A 462 5.45 -22.78 14.17
N ALA A 463 6.33 -22.98 13.18
CA ALA A 463 6.63 -24.30 12.64
C ALA A 463 7.14 -25.31 13.70
N GLY A 464 7.78 -24.82 14.77
CA GLY A 464 8.30 -25.64 15.88
C GLY A 464 7.26 -26.07 16.93
N LEU A 465 6.04 -25.52 16.91
CA LEU A 465 5.03 -25.74 17.95
C LEU A 465 4.31 -27.10 17.87
N GLN A 466 4.56 -27.91 16.84
CA GLN A 466 3.92 -29.22 16.61
C GLN A 466 2.38 -29.17 16.76
N LEU A 467 1.77 -28.12 16.22
CA LEU A 467 0.32 -27.94 16.23
C LEU A 467 -0.38 -29.05 15.42
N PRO A 468 -1.62 -29.43 15.78
CA PRO A 468 -2.28 -30.62 15.23
C PRO A 468 -2.59 -30.55 13.73
N GLY A 469 -2.67 -29.36 13.15
CA GLY A 469 -3.14 -29.15 11.78
C GLY A 469 -4.65 -29.34 11.65
N GLY A 470 -5.13 -29.33 10.41
CA GLY A 470 -6.55 -29.49 10.11
C GLY A 470 -6.86 -29.58 8.62
N ALA A 471 -8.15 -29.70 8.32
CA ALA A 471 -8.67 -29.60 6.96
C ALA A 471 -9.18 -28.18 6.67
N LEU A 472 -9.10 -27.76 5.42
CA LEU A 472 -9.62 -26.50 4.91
C LEU A 472 -10.65 -26.75 3.80
N SER A 473 -11.90 -26.36 4.05
CA SER A 473 -12.95 -26.28 3.04
C SER A 473 -12.90 -24.93 2.32
N ILE A 474 -12.81 -24.95 0.99
CA ILE A 474 -12.78 -23.75 0.14
C ILE A 474 -14.06 -23.73 -0.69
N HIS A 475 -14.91 -22.73 -0.47
CA HIS A 475 -16.17 -22.52 -1.17
C HIS A 475 -16.00 -21.50 -2.29
N LEU A 476 -16.03 -21.95 -3.55
CA LEU A 476 -15.89 -21.11 -4.73
C LEU A 476 -17.27 -20.63 -5.22
N LYS A 477 -17.51 -19.32 -5.14
CA LYS A 477 -18.71 -18.67 -5.66
C LYS A 477 -18.38 -17.94 -6.95
N ILE A 478 -18.74 -18.55 -8.08
CA ILE A 478 -18.51 -18.04 -9.44
C ILE A 478 -19.78 -18.28 -10.27
N ASP A 479 -20.10 -17.36 -11.18
CA ASP A 479 -21.25 -17.44 -12.10
C ASP A 479 -21.14 -18.63 -13.06
N GLU A 480 -19.95 -18.88 -13.63
CA GLU A 480 -19.69 -19.95 -14.59
C GLU A 480 -18.59 -20.92 -14.10
N PHE A 481 -18.97 -21.85 -13.22
CA PHE A 481 -18.03 -22.79 -12.59
C PHE A 481 -17.24 -23.67 -13.58
N ASP A 482 -17.81 -23.99 -14.74
CA ASP A 482 -17.13 -24.79 -15.76
C ASP A 482 -15.81 -24.15 -16.26
N GLN A 483 -15.61 -22.84 -16.06
CA GLN A 483 -14.33 -22.18 -16.36
C GLN A 483 -13.18 -22.63 -15.44
N LEU A 484 -13.50 -23.12 -14.24
CA LEU A 484 -12.54 -23.64 -13.26
C LEU A 484 -12.48 -25.17 -13.26
N LYS A 485 -13.56 -25.84 -13.68
CA LYS A 485 -13.67 -27.30 -13.63
C LYS A 485 -12.53 -28.01 -14.36
N GLY A 486 -11.92 -28.98 -13.68
CA GLY A 486 -10.78 -29.76 -14.16
C GLY A 486 -9.42 -29.06 -14.13
N LYS A 487 -9.37 -27.78 -13.71
CA LYS A 487 -8.11 -27.04 -13.47
C LYS A 487 -7.61 -27.25 -12.05
N THR A 488 -6.42 -26.74 -11.75
CA THR A 488 -5.77 -26.88 -10.44
C THR A 488 -5.60 -25.52 -9.79
N LEU A 489 -6.01 -25.40 -8.52
CA LEU A 489 -5.58 -24.30 -7.65
C LEU A 489 -4.39 -24.73 -6.80
N GLN A 490 -3.60 -23.78 -6.33
CA GLN A 490 -2.44 -24.02 -5.48
C GLN A 490 -2.59 -23.30 -4.14
N LEU A 491 -2.24 -23.99 -3.04
CA LEU A 491 -2.04 -23.38 -1.73
C LEU A 491 -0.55 -23.16 -1.51
N LYS A 492 -0.17 -21.92 -1.21
CA LYS A 492 1.23 -21.51 -1.11
C LYS A 492 1.58 -20.96 0.28
N ASN A 493 2.78 -21.27 0.73
CA ASN A 493 3.42 -20.68 1.90
C ASN A 493 4.64 -19.88 1.43
N GLY A 494 4.42 -18.60 1.11
CA GLY A 494 5.39 -17.82 0.35
C GLY A 494 5.68 -18.50 -1.01
N PRO A 495 6.96 -18.76 -1.38
CA PRO A 495 7.30 -19.40 -2.64
C PRO A 495 7.00 -20.91 -2.69
N GLU A 496 6.79 -21.56 -1.53
CA GLU A 496 6.53 -23.00 -1.45
C GLU A 496 5.08 -23.32 -1.84
N ILE A 497 4.89 -24.24 -2.80
CA ILE A 497 3.57 -24.82 -3.08
C ILE A 497 3.35 -25.98 -2.10
N VAL A 498 2.44 -25.78 -1.15
CA VAL A 498 2.13 -26.74 -0.07
C VAL A 498 1.17 -27.81 -0.55
N LYS A 499 0.17 -27.42 -1.36
CA LYS A 499 -0.80 -28.34 -1.97
C LYS A 499 -1.23 -27.85 -3.35
N GLU A 500 -1.49 -28.81 -4.23
CA GLU A 500 -2.20 -28.62 -5.49
C GLU A 500 -3.54 -29.33 -5.39
N VAL A 501 -4.62 -28.65 -5.76
CA VAL A 501 -5.99 -29.14 -5.60
C VAL A 501 -6.71 -29.03 -6.93
N ARG A 502 -7.13 -30.17 -7.46
CA ARG A 502 -7.96 -30.23 -8.66
C ARG A 502 -9.37 -29.73 -8.34
N ILE A 503 -9.89 -28.85 -9.19
CA ILE A 503 -11.20 -28.21 -9.02
C ILE A 503 -12.23 -29.01 -9.81
N ASP A 504 -12.86 -30.01 -9.19
CA ASP A 504 -13.95 -30.78 -9.83
C ASP A 504 -15.34 -30.40 -9.30
N SER A 505 -15.40 -29.66 -8.18
CA SER A 505 -16.59 -29.19 -7.46
C SER A 505 -16.37 -27.75 -6.94
N PRO A 506 -17.42 -26.91 -6.79
CA PRO A 506 -17.31 -25.58 -6.18
C PRO A 506 -16.89 -25.64 -4.71
N ASP A 507 -17.20 -26.73 -4.02
CA ASP A 507 -16.76 -26.99 -2.66
C ASP A 507 -15.56 -27.95 -2.69
N LEU A 508 -14.42 -27.47 -2.20
CA LEU A 508 -13.15 -28.22 -2.19
C LEU A 508 -12.73 -28.51 -0.76
N LEU A 509 -12.29 -29.74 -0.49
CA LEU A 509 -11.73 -30.13 0.80
C LEU A 509 -10.23 -30.38 0.66
N VAL A 510 -9.43 -29.69 1.47
CA VAL A 510 -7.97 -29.88 1.53
C VAL A 510 -7.60 -30.41 2.90
N GLU A 511 -7.26 -31.70 2.98
CA GLU A 511 -6.92 -32.35 4.24
C GLU A 511 -5.42 -32.25 4.57
N ASN A 512 -5.10 -32.47 5.85
CA ASN A 512 -3.73 -32.60 6.36
C ASN A 512 -2.86 -31.35 6.16
N LEU A 513 -3.44 -30.15 6.32
CA LEU A 513 -2.69 -28.91 6.36
C LEU A 513 -2.17 -28.65 7.76
N LYS A 514 -0.95 -28.08 7.85
CA LYS A 514 -0.43 -27.57 9.13
C LYS A 514 -1.20 -26.30 9.51
N ASN A 515 -1.19 -25.99 10.80
CA ASN A 515 -1.67 -24.70 11.27
C ASN A 515 -0.89 -23.56 10.63
N GLY A 516 -1.60 -22.53 10.17
CA GLY A 516 -0.99 -21.41 9.47
C GLY A 516 -1.92 -20.71 8.48
N ILE A 517 -1.34 -19.80 7.71
CA ILE A 517 -1.99 -19.05 6.64
C ILE A 517 -1.41 -19.46 5.28
N TYR A 518 -2.26 -19.63 4.28
CA TYR A 518 -1.86 -20.05 2.94
C TYR A 518 -2.44 -19.11 1.88
N THR A 519 -1.60 -18.65 0.95
CA THR A 519 -2.05 -17.91 -0.23
C THR A 519 -2.68 -18.88 -1.22
N ILE A 520 -3.90 -18.60 -1.66
CA ILE A 520 -4.63 -19.37 -2.66
C ILE A 520 -4.34 -18.76 -4.03
N ALA A 521 -3.64 -19.49 -4.89
CA ALA A 521 -3.41 -19.13 -6.27
C ALA A 521 -4.43 -19.85 -7.16
N PHE A 522 -5.29 -19.07 -7.82
CA PHE A 522 -6.34 -19.57 -8.70
C PHE A 522 -5.84 -19.75 -10.13
N PRO A 523 -6.33 -20.77 -10.86
CA PRO A 523 -6.01 -20.92 -12.28
C PRO A 523 -6.66 -19.81 -13.12
N GLU A 524 -6.15 -19.64 -14.34
CA GLU A 524 -6.69 -18.66 -15.29
C GLU A 524 -8.10 -19.04 -15.76
N THR A 525 -8.93 -18.02 -15.97
CA THR A 525 -10.30 -18.13 -16.48
C THR A 525 -10.43 -17.44 -17.85
N ALA A 526 -11.45 -17.79 -18.62
CA ALA A 526 -11.72 -17.11 -19.90
C ALA A 526 -12.21 -15.68 -19.64
N LYS A 527 -13.19 -15.53 -18.75
CA LYS A 527 -13.62 -14.22 -18.23
C LYS A 527 -12.59 -13.65 -17.24
N ARG A 528 -12.73 -12.37 -16.91
CA ARG A 528 -11.91 -11.70 -15.88
C ARG A 528 -12.75 -11.40 -14.65
N TYR A 529 -12.16 -11.60 -13.47
CA TYR A 529 -12.87 -11.51 -12.19
C TYR A 529 -12.08 -10.70 -11.18
N THR A 530 -12.79 -9.91 -10.38
CA THR A 530 -12.31 -9.54 -9.04
C THR A 530 -12.57 -10.70 -8.08
N ILE A 531 -11.65 -10.93 -7.16
CA ILE A 531 -11.71 -12.06 -6.22
C ILE A 531 -11.75 -11.51 -4.81
N SER A 532 -12.70 -11.98 -3.99
CA SER A 532 -12.94 -11.44 -2.65
C SER A 532 -11.88 -11.85 -1.62
N ASN A 533 -11.23 -13.00 -1.79
CA ASN A 533 -10.25 -13.52 -0.85
C ASN A 533 -9.17 -14.37 -1.56
N TYR A 534 -7.93 -14.24 -1.09
CA TYR A 534 -6.77 -14.97 -1.60
C TYR A 534 -6.06 -15.77 -0.50
N TYR A 535 -6.65 -15.94 0.68
CA TYR A 535 -5.98 -16.56 1.82
C TYR A 535 -6.86 -17.60 2.52
N GLY A 536 -6.29 -18.77 2.81
CA GLY A 536 -6.87 -19.80 3.67
C GLY A 536 -6.18 -19.81 5.04
N TYR A 537 -6.96 -20.02 6.10
CA TYR A 537 -6.47 -20.03 7.48
C TYR A 537 -6.74 -21.40 8.09
N VAL A 538 -5.72 -22.02 8.68
CA VAL A 538 -5.83 -23.32 9.34
C VAL A 538 -5.52 -23.12 10.81
N ARG A 539 -6.57 -23.19 11.64
CA ARG A 539 -6.51 -23.04 13.10
C ARG A 539 -6.97 -24.30 13.79
N ASP A 540 -8.13 -24.81 13.42
CA ASP A 540 -8.77 -25.94 14.10
C ASP A 540 -8.73 -27.19 13.21
N ALA A 541 -9.33 -28.28 13.68
CA ALA A 541 -9.42 -29.52 12.90
C ALA A 541 -10.21 -29.33 11.59
N GLN A 542 -11.19 -28.43 11.58
CA GLN A 542 -12.00 -28.07 10.42
C GLN A 542 -12.02 -26.55 10.29
N ASN A 543 -11.73 -26.06 9.09
CA ASN A 543 -11.66 -24.65 8.77
C ASN A 543 -12.36 -24.41 7.45
N GLU A 544 -12.86 -23.20 7.24
CA GLU A 544 -13.54 -22.85 6.01
C GLU A 544 -13.14 -21.47 5.51
N THR A 545 -13.23 -21.30 4.20
CA THR A 545 -13.12 -19.99 3.56
C THR A 545 -14.02 -19.91 2.33
N THR A 546 -14.61 -18.75 2.11
CA THR A 546 -15.40 -18.46 0.91
C THR A 546 -14.66 -17.51 0.00
N VAL A 547 -14.62 -17.84 -1.28
CA VAL A 547 -13.99 -17.05 -2.33
C VAL A 547 -15.07 -16.70 -3.37
N SER A 548 -15.41 -15.41 -3.47
CA SER A 548 -16.34 -14.91 -4.47
C SER A 548 -15.60 -14.32 -5.65
N PHE A 549 -16.00 -14.72 -6.85
CA PHE A 549 -15.53 -14.23 -8.14
C PHE A 549 -16.62 -13.31 -8.70
N THR A 550 -16.30 -12.03 -8.88
CA THR A 550 -17.21 -11.05 -9.47
C THR A 550 -16.69 -10.66 -10.84
N GLU A 551 -17.43 -10.99 -11.89
CA GLU A 551 -17.06 -10.74 -13.29
C GLU A 551 -16.81 -9.24 -13.53
N LEU A 552 -15.73 -8.94 -14.25
CA LEU A 552 -15.47 -7.62 -14.80
C LEU A 552 -16.18 -7.49 -16.15
N VAL A 553 -17.43 -7.02 -16.10
CA VAL A 553 -18.29 -6.83 -17.28
C VAL A 553 -18.02 -5.54 -18.05
N GLY A 554 -17.09 -4.72 -17.58
CA GLY A 554 -16.69 -3.45 -18.19
C GLY A 554 -15.36 -2.97 -17.62
N SER A 555 -14.66 -2.09 -18.36
CA SER A 555 -13.34 -1.58 -17.96
C SER A 555 -13.41 -0.19 -17.36
N GLN A 556 -12.73 0.01 -16.24
CA GLN A 556 -12.55 1.32 -15.61
C GLN A 556 -11.71 2.28 -16.46
N LEU A 557 -10.96 1.78 -17.46
CA LEU A 557 -10.23 2.63 -18.41
C LEU A 557 -11.17 3.56 -19.19
N PHE A 558 -12.43 3.15 -19.32
CA PHE A 558 -13.46 3.89 -20.04
C PHE A 558 -14.43 4.62 -19.12
N ASP A 559 -14.17 4.64 -17.80
CA ASP A 559 -15.00 5.40 -16.88
C ASP A 559 -14.88 6.92 -17.16
N GLU A 560 -16.03 7.57 -17.24
CA GLU A 560 -16.16 8.99 -17.56
C GLU A 560 -16.67 9.79 -16.37
N VAL A 561 -16.15 11.01 -16.25
CA VAL A 561 -16.71 12.07 -15.42
C VAL A 561 -17.08 13.24 -16.31
N ILE A 562 -18.38 13.54 -16.38
CA ILE A 562 -18.92 14.70 -17.08
C ILE A 562 -19.26 15.76 -16.04
N ALA A 563 -18.55 16.88 -16.09
CA ALA A 563 -18.74 18.03 -15.25
C ALA A 563 -19.68 19.05 -15.91
N PHE A 564 -20.72 19.44 -15.17
CA PHE A 564 -21.67 20.47 -15.55
C PHE A 564 -21.33 21.77 -14.82
N LYS A 565 -20.86 22.77 -15.55
CA LYS A 565 -20.40 24.04 -14.98
C LYS A 565 -21.50 25.09 -15.03
N GLY A 566 -21.75 25.70 -13.88
CA GLY A 566 -22.59 26.87 -13.74
C GLY A 566 -21.76 28.13 -13.98
N ILE A 567 -22.27 29.30 -13.58
CA ILE A 567 -21.58 30.58 -13.81
C ILE A 567 -20.21 30.65 -13.12
N GLN A 568 -20.11 30.15 -11.89
CA GLN A 568 -18.92 30.21 -11.03
C GLN A 568 -18.37 28.83 -10.64
N TYR A 569 -19.23 27.83 -10.48
CA TYR A 569 -18.86 26.52 -9.94
C TYR A 569 -19.49 25.40 -10.75
N ASP A 570 -18.93 24.19 -10.65
CA ASP A 570 -19.60 22.98 -11.08
C ASP A 570 -20.88 22.80 -10.25
N PHE A 571 -22.01 22.48 -10.87
CA PHE A 571 -23.29 22.27 -10.17
C PHE A 571 -23.76 20.82 -10.20
N ALA A 572 -23.24 20.03 -11.14
CA ALA A 572 -23.54 18.62 -11.23
C ALA A 572 -22.37 17.81 -11.81
N TYR A 573 -22.35 16.52 -11.48
CA TYR A 573 -21.50 15.51 -12.10
C TYR A 573 -22.34 14.35 -12.60
N LEU A 574 -21.94 13.79 -13.74
CA LEU A 574 -22.30 12.44 -14.15
C LEU A 574 -21.02 11.61 -14.13
N LYS A 575 -21.04 10.47 -13.43
CA LYS A 575 -19.90 9.57 -13.30
C LYS A 575 -20.31 8.16 -13.71
N THR A 576 -19.52 7.49 -14.54
CA THR A 576 -19.77 6.08 -14.88
C THR A 576 -18.90 5.14 -14.04
N GLU A 577 -19.41 3.95 -13.76
CA GLU A 577 -18.72 2.82 -13.15
C GLU A 577 -19.01 1.57 -13.99
N LEU A 578 -18.34 1.47 -15.13
CA LEU A 578 -18.66 0.50 -16.19
C LEU A 578 -18.43 -0.94 -15.74
N GLN A 579 -17.43 -1.18 -14.90
CA GLN A 579 -17.20 -2.48 -14.26
C GLN A 579 -18.40 -2.97 -13.43
N ARG A 580 -19.24 -2.05 -12.94
CA ARG A 580 -20.44 -2.34 -12.14
C ARG A 580 -21.73 -2.10 -12.94
N GLN A 581 -21.63 -1.73 -14.21
CA GLN A 581 -22.74 -1.35 -15.08
C GLN A 581 -23.64 -0.28 -14.45
N LYS A 582 -23.03 0.75 -13.87
CA LYS A 582 -23.70 1.82 -13.15
C LYS A 582 -23.23 3.18 -13.61
N MET A 583 -24.07 4.18 -13.37
CA MET A 583 -23.71 5.60 -13.42
C MET A 583 -24.33 6.34 -12.25
N THR A 584 -23.63 7.34 -11.74
CA THR A 584 -24.14 8.25 -10.71
C THR A 584 -24.39 9.62 -11.33
N VAL A 585 -25.58 10.17 -11.10
CA VAL A 585 -25.90 11.58 -11.36
C VAL A 585 -25.94 12.29 -10.00
N ASP A 586 -25.13 13.32 -9.83
CA ASP A 586 -24.99 14.08 -8.59
C ASP A 586 -25.16 15.58 -8.89
N VAL A 587 -26.35 16.11 -8.60
CA VAL A 587 -26.71 17.53 -8.71
C VAL A 587 -26.68 18.12 -7.30
N PHE A 588 -25.74 19.02 -7.03
CA PHE A 588 -25.45 19.47 -5.66
C PHE A 588 -25.52 20.99 -5.48
N LEU A 589 -25.84 21.78 -6.51
CA LEU A 589 -26.15 23.21 -6.37
C LEU A 589 -27.58 23.54 -6.80
N GLU A 590 -28.26 24.34 -5.98
CA GLU A 590 -29.63 24.85 -6.25
C GLU A 590 -29.67 25.98 -7.29
N ARG A 591 -28.52 26.59 -7.57
CA ARG A 591 -28.45 27.81 -8.39
C ARG A 591 -27.29 27.77 -9.39
N PRO A 592 -27.38 26.96 -10.47
CA PRO A 592 -26.33 26.84 -11.47
C PRO A 592 -25.92 28.16 -12.12
N HIS A 593 -26.89 28.96 -12.54
CA HIS A 593 -26.63 30.16 -13.35
C HIS A 593 -27.77 31.19 -13.25
N LEU A 594 -27.55 32.28 -12.53
CA LEU A 594 -28.57 33.30 -12.23
C LEU A 594 -29.23 33.92 -13.48
N TYR A 595 -28.48 34.08 -14.57
CA TYR A 595 -29.02 34.67 -15.82
C TYR A 595 -29.98 33.74 -16.59
N TYR A 596 -30.15 32.49 -16.15
CA TYR A 596 -31.14 31.54 -16.69
C TYR A 596 -32.26 31.27 -15.66
N ALA A 597 -32.61 32.26 -14.84
CA ALA A 597 -33.66 32.10 -13.84
C ALA A 597 -35.02 31.78 -14.51
N GLY A 598 -35.64 30.67 -14.10
CA GLY A 598 -36.88 30.16 -14.71
C GLY A 598 -36.71 29.57 -16.13
N GLU A 599 -35.48 29.46 -16.63
CA GLU A 599 -35.16 28.87 -17.93
C GLU A 599 -34.40 27.56 -17.77
N LEU A 600 -34.60 26.63 -18.71
CA LEU A 600 -33.84 25.38 -18.77
C LEU A 600 -32.37 25.66 -19.06
N TYR A 601 -31.51 25.31 -18.09
CA TYR A 601 -30.07 25.49 -18.20
C TYR A 601 -29.35 24.21 -18.62
N ALA A 602 -29.76 23.07 -18.08
CA ALA A 602 -29.25 21.76 -18.45
C ALA A 602 -30.33 20.67 -18.31
N SER A 603 -30.14 19.54 -18.97
CA SER A 603 -30.92 18.34 -18.65
C SER A 603 -30.11 17.07 -18.85
N ILE A 604 -30.51 16.03 -18.15
CA ILE A 604 -29.96 14.68 -18.25
C ILE A 604 -31.14 13.72 -18.41
N GLN A 605 -31.20 13.01 -19.52
CA GLN A 605 -32.18 11.97 -19.80
C GLN A 605 -31.42 10.66 -20.07
N VAL A 606 -31.87 9.56 -19.48
CA VAL A 606 -31.28 8.23 -19.69
C VAL A 606 -32.34 7.29 -20.25
N PHE A 607 -31.96 6.59 -21.32
CA PHE A 607 -32.78 5.61 -22.02
C PHE A 607 -32.09 4.25 -21.95
N ASP A 608 -32.88 3.20 -21.71
CA ASP A 608 -32.40 1.82 -21.72
C ASP A 608 -32.13 1.33 -23.16
N GLU A 609 -31.69 0.08 -23.27
CA GLU A 609 -31.34 -0.55 -24.55
C GLU A 609 -32.53 -0.68 -25.53
N ALA A 610 -33.76 -0.63 -25.03
CA ALA A 610 -34.99 -0.65 -25.81
C ALA A 610 -35.47 0.76 -26.20
N GLY A 611 -34.75 1.81 -25.78
CA GLY A 611 -35.10 3.21 -26.00
C GLY A 611 -36.16 3.75 -25.05
N LYS A 612 -36.49 3.05 -23.96
CA LYS A 612 -37.41 3.54 -22.94
C LYS A 612 -36.67 4.49 -21.99
N GLN A 613 -37.23 5.68 -21.77
CA GLN A 613 -36.70 6.64 -20.79
C GLN A 613 -36.86 6.08 -19.37
N ILE A 614 -35.74 5.88 -18.68
CA ILE A 614 -35.70 5.38 -17.31
C ILE A 614 -35.38 6.47 -16.28
N TYR A 615 -34.86 7.60 -16.74
CA TYR A 615 -34.55 8.74 -15.88
C TYR A 615 -34.60 10.05 -16.67
N GLU A 616 -35.05 11.11 -15.99
CA GLU A 616 -35.02 12.48 -16.49
C GLU A 616 -34.78 13.45 -15.34
N LYS A 617 -33.86 14.38 -15.57
CA LYS A 617 -33.63 15.55 -14.71
C LYS A 617 -33.57 16.80 -15.55
N MET A 618 -34.53 17.68 -15.33
CA MET A 618 -34.54 19.04 -15.88
C MET A 618 -33.91 19.99 -14.85
N ILE A 619 -33.01 20.84 -15.31
CA ILE A 619 -32.20 21.70 -14.44
C ILE A 619 -32.33 23.15 -14.93
N GLU A 620 -33.05 23.96 -14.17
CA GLU A 620 -33.17 25.40 -14.41
C GLU A 620 -31.92 26.17 -13.97
N GLY A 621 -31.76 27.43 -14.40
CA GLY A 621 -30.66 28.27 -13.93
C GLY A 621 -30.72 28.61 -12.43
N THR A 622 -31.91 28.51 -11.83
CA THR A 622 -32.17 28.77 -10.40
C THR A 622 -33.21 27.79 -9.85
N ASN A 623 -33.27 27.61 -8.52
CA ASN A 623 -34.28 26.80 -7.83
C ASN A 623 -34.25 25.30 -8.14
N VAL A 624 -33.06 24.76 -8.40
CA VAL A 624 -32.84 23.34 -8.72
C VAL A 624 -32.93 22.47 -7.46
N GLN A 625 -33.70 21.39 -7.52
CA GLN A 625 -33.70 20.36 -6.46
C GLN A 625 -32.42 19.52 -6.56
N LYS A 626 -31.60 19.55 -5.49
CA LYS A 626 -30.41 18.71 -5.34
C LYS A 626 -30.81 17.23 -5.33
N GLU A 627 -30.01 16.40 -5.94
CA GLU A 627 -30.29 14.98 -6.08
C GLU A 627 -29.00 14.22 -6.35
N LYS A 628 -28.86 13.06 -5.69
CA LYS A 628 -27.82 12.10 -6.00
C LYS A 628 -28.45 10.74 -6.19
N ILE A 629 -28.33 10.20 -7.40
CA ILE A 629 -28.97 8.95 -7.79
C ILE A 629 -27.99 8.06 -8.53
N GLU A 630 -28.07 6.77 -8.27
CA GLU A 630 -27.36 5.72 -8.99
C GLU A 630 -28.34 5.03 -9.97
N LEU A 631 -27.93 4.91 -11.22
CA LEU A 631 -28.72 4.36 -12.32
C LEU A 631 -27.96 3.20 -12.97
N PRO A 632 -28.66 2.20 -13.54
CA PRO A 632 -28.02 1.20 -14.37
C PRO A 632 -27.46 1.84 -15.66
N LEU A 633 -26.34 1.32 -16.14
CA LEU A 633 -25.71 1.70 -17.39
C LEU A 633 -25.16 0.44 -18.07
N LYS A 634 -25.85 -0.06 -19.10
CA LYS A 634 -25.46 -1.26 -19.85
C LYS A 634 -25.25 -0.93 -21.32
N GLU A 635 -24.67 -1.88 -22.04
CA GLU A 635 -24.46 -1.79 -23.48
C GLU A 635 -25.78 -1.43 -24.19
N GLY A 636 -25.73 -0.45 -25.11
CA GLY A 636 -26.90 0.06 -25.84
C GLY A 636 -27.65 1.22 -25.16
N TYR A 637 -27.34 1.57 -23.91
CA TYR A 637 -27.99 2.68 -23.19
C TYR A 637 -27.63 4.01 -23.83
N GLN A 638 -28.58 4.96 -23.80
CA GLN A 638 -28.39 6.31 -24.32
C GLN A 638 -28.53 7.34 -23.20
N ILE A 639 -27.60 8.29 -23.15
CA ILE A 639 -27.60 9.42 -22.24
C ILE A 639 -27.69 10.69 -23.07
N LYS A 640 -28.85 11.34 -23.01
CA LYS A 640 -29.06 12.62 -23.69
C LYS A 640 -28.83 13.77 -22.70
N ILE A 641 -27.88 14.62 -23.04
CA ILE A 641 -27.45 15.74 -22.22
C ILE A 641 -27.70 17.04 -22.98
N PHE A 642 -28.50 17.93 -22.39
CA PHE A 642 -28.60 19.31 -22.84
C PHE A 642 -27.81 20.23 -21.91
N HIS A 643 -27.12 21.22 -22.45
CA HIS A 643 -26.52 22.32 -21.70
C HIS A 643 -26.60 23.61 -22.52
N ALA A 644 -27.18 24.67 -21.96
CA ALA A 644 -27.39 25.94 -22.66
C ALA A 644 -26.06 26.56 -23.15
N GLU A 645 -24.97 26.33 -22.39
CA GLU A 645 -23.62 26.81 -22.64
C GLU A 645 -22.57 25.68 -22.88
N THR A 646 -22.91 24.60 -23.59
CA THR A 646 -22.02 23.43 -23.80
C THR A 646 -20.57 23.80 -24.11
N LYS A 647 -20.34 24.68 -25.09
CA LYS A 647 -19.01 25.07 -25.59
C LYS A 647 -18.03 25.41 -24.46
N ASN A 648 -18.48 26.12 -23.43
CA ASN A 648 -17.63 26.62 -22.35
C ASN A 648 -17.81 25.87 -21.02
N ARG A 649 -18.93 25.16 -20.84
CA ARG A 649 -19.37 24.75 -19.51
C ARG A 649 -19.79 23.28 -19.37
N LEU A 650 -19.78 22.49 -20.44
CA LEU A 650 -19.91 21.03 -20.34
C LEU A 650 -18.58 20.37 -20.70
N ARG A 651 -18.05 19.53 -19.81
CA ARG A 651 -16.72 18.90 -20.00
C ARG A 651 -16.77 17.43 -19.60
N GLY A 652 -16.40 16.54 -20.52
CA GLY A 652 -16.10 15.14 -20.21
C GLY A 652 -14.62 14.97 -19.86
N SER A 653 -14.29 13.92 -19.11
CA SER A 653 -12.90 13.50 -18.87
C SER A 653 -12.19 13.06 -20.15
N THR A 654 -12.92 12.48 -21.10
CA THR A 654 -12.41 12.17 -22.43
C THR A 654 -12.56 13.34 -23.38
N ALA A 655 -11.43 13.76 -23.94
CA ALA A 655 -11.40 14.77 -24.99
C ALA A 655 -12.20 14.30 -26.22
N GLY A 656 -13.03 15.17 -26.78
CA GLY A 656 -13.85 14.85 -27.95
C GLY A 656 -15.16 14.11 -27.65
N LEU A 657 -15.39 13.62 -26.42
CA LEU A 657 -16.66 12.97 -26.06
C LEU A 657 -17.86 13.93 -26.14
N ILE A 658 -17.65 15.18 -25.71
CA ILE A 658 -18.68 16.22 -25.79
C ILE A 658 -18.47 17.03 -27.06
N ASN A 659 -19.47 17.04 -27.94
CA ASN A 659 -19.53 17.98 -29.04
C ASN A 659 -19.82 19.38 -28.51
N LEU A 660 -18.81 20.24 -28.58
CA LEU A 660 -18.87 21.61 -28.10
C LEU A 660 -19.65 22.56 -29.03
N ALA A 661 -19.99 22.13 -30.25
CA ALA A 661 -20.73 22.92 -31.21
C ALA A 661 -22.25 22.83 -31.03
N THR A 662 -22.75 21.83 -30.31
CA THR A 662 -24.18 21.59 -30.08
C THR A 662 -24.57 21.83 -28.62
N LYS A 663 -25.80 22.27 -28.39
CA LYS A 663 -26.36 22.35 -27.02
C LYS A 663 -26.78 20.99 -26.48
N THR A 664 -27.00 20.01 -27.37
CA THR A 664 -27.48 18.67 -27.02
C THR A 664 -26.47 17.64 -27.51
N ASN A 665 -26.06 16.75 -26.60
CA ASN A 665 -25.19 15.61 -26.85
C ASN A 665 -25.98 14.34 -26.56
N VAL A 666 -25.85 13.31 -27.40
CA VAL A 666 -26.46 12.00 -27.18
C VAL A 666 -25.32 10.99 -27.12
N LEU A 667 -25.05 10.48 -25.91
CA LEU A 667 -23.98 9.54 -25.66
C LEU A 667 -24.58 8.13 -25.64
N LEU A 668 -24.05 7.24 -26.47
CA LEU A 668 -24.42 5.83 -26.54
C LEU A 668 -23.33 5.01 -25.85
N LEU A 669 -23.69 4.10 -24.95
CA LEU A 669 -22.75 3.09 -24.48
C LEU A 669 -22.61 2.02 -25.57
N LYS A 670 -21.44 1.98 -26.22
CA LYS A 670 -21.12 1.06 -27.30
C LYS A 670 -19.72 0.50 -27.07
N ASN A 671 -19.54 -0.81 -27.25
CA ASN A 671 -18.25 -1.49 -27.10
C ASN A 671 -17.62 -1.19 -25.72
N GLY A 672 -18.45 -1.17 -24.67
CA GLY A 672 -18.00 -0.92 -23.30
C GLY A 672 -17.49 0.49 -23.00
N HIS A 673 -17.74 1.48 -23.86
CA HIS A 673 -17.39 2.89 -23.61
C HIS A 673 -18.46 3.85 -24.18
N LEU A 674 -18.49 5.09 -23.67
CA LEU A 674 -19.41 6.10 -24.19
C LEU A 674 -18.88 6.68 -25.50
N VAL A 675 -19.75 6.73 -26.51
CA VAL A 675 -19.52 7.42 -27.77
C VAL A 675 -20.62 8.45 -28.03
N ASN A 676 -20.28 9.61 -28.56
CA ASN A 676 -21.27 10.58 -29.02
C ASN A 676 -21.86 10.14 -30.36
N GLN A 677 -23.18 10.15 -30.45
CA GLN A 677 -23.92 9.66 -31.62
C GLN A 677 -23.62 10.45 -32.91
N ASP A 678 -23.16 11.69 -32.79
CA ASP A 678 -22.75 12.51 -33.93
C ASP A 678 -21.36 12.17 -34.49
N GLY A 679 -20.66 11.21 -33.89
CA GLY A 679 -19.33 10.75 -34.30
C GLY A 679 -18.16 11.62 -33.84
N THR A 680 -18.38 12.60 -32.94
CA THR A 680 -17.27 13.43 -32.40
C THR A 680 -16.26 12.66 -31.55
N SER A 681 -16.65 11.53 -30.96
CA SER A 681 -15.74 10.57 -30.33
C SER A 681 -15.57 9.34 -31.22
N SER A 682 -14.33 8.92 -31.46
CA SER A 682 -14.02 7.75 -32.28
C SER A 682 -13.52 6.56 -31.45
N GLU A 683 -13.64 5.37 -32.04
CA GLU A 683 -13.08 4.11 -31.51
C GLU A 683 -11.54 4.21 -31.34
N THR A 684 -10.87 5.10 -32.08
CA THR A 684 -9.43 5.41 -31.93
C THR A 684 -9.09 5.87 -30.51
N ILE A 685 -9.95 6.66 -29.87
CA ILE A 685 -9.70 7.17 -28.51
C ILE A 685 -9.69 6.03 -27.50
N ALA A 686 -10.55 5.03 -27.67
CA ALA A 686 -10.58 3.85 -26.81
C ALA A 686 -9.29 3.02 -26.96
N VAL A 687 -8.82 2.84 -28.20
CA VAL A 687 -7.53 2.18 -28.49
C VAL A 687 -6.36 2.97 -27.88
N ASP A 688 -6.33 4.29 -28.03
CA ASP A 688 -5.27 5.13 -27.46
C ASP A 688 -5.21 5.07 -25.94
N LYS A 689 -6.37 5.03 -25.27
CA LYS A 689 -6.45 4.81 -23.81
C LYS A 689 -5.85 3.45 -23.41
N ILE A 690 -6.16 2.39 -24.14
CA ILE A 690 -5.59 1.05 -23.90
C ILE A 690 -4.07 1.07 -24.10
N LEU A 691 -3.59 1.62 -25.21
CA LEU A 691 -2.15 1.68 -25.51
C LEU A 691 -1.39 2.51 -24.47
N THR A 692 -1.99 3.62 -24.02
CA THR A 692 -1.44 4.43 -22.92
C THR A 692 -1.38 3.62 -21.62
N ALA A 693 -2.44 2.91 -21.26
CA ALA A 693 -2.47 2.06 -20.08
C ALA A 693 -1.42 0.94 -20.13
N ILE A 694 -1.21 0.33 -21.30
CA ILE A 694 -0.16 -0.68 -21.53
C ILE A 694 1.23 -0.06 -21.38
N ALA A 695 1.47 1.11 -21.98
CA ALA A 695 2.75 1.80 -21.89
C ALA A 695 3.08 2.19 -20.44
N ASP A 696 2.11 2.75 -19.72
CA ASP A 696 2.23 3.10 -18.30
C ASP A 696 2.51 1.86 -17.43
N LEU A 697 1.83 0.74 -17.70
CA LEU A 697 2.04 -0.49 -16.93
C LEU A 697 3.39 -1.16 -17.25
N LYS A 698 3.89 -1.05 -18.48
CA LYS A 698 5.21 -1.59 -18.87
C LYS A 698 6.37 -0.88 -18.16
N VAL A 699 6.21 0.38 -17.77
CA VAL A 699 7.24 1.12 -17.02
C VAL A 699 7.13 0.95 -15.50
N ASP A 700 6.04 0.35 -15.01
CA ASP A 700 5.85 0.01 -13.61
C ASP A 700 6.51 -1.34 -13.29
N ALA A 701 7.78 -1.29 -12.87
CA ALA A 701 8.58 -2.48 -12.57
C ALA A 701 8.01 -3.36 -11.43
N SER A 702 7.05 -2.88 -10.65
CA SER A 702 6.41 -3.66 -9.59
C SER A 702 5.25 -4.53 -10.09
N LEU A 703 4.67 -4.16 -11.24
CA LEU A 703 3.50 -4.84 -11.83
C LEU A 703 3.74 -5.42 -13.23
N SER A 704 4.73 -4.91 -13.97
CA SER A 704 5.01 -5.32 -15.36
C SER A 704 5.24 -6.82 -15.48
N ASP A 705 6.01 -7.37 -14.55
CA ASP A 705 6.50 -8.75 -14.57
C ASP A 705 5.51 -9.72 -13.93
N LEU A 706 4.45 -9.20 -13.28
CA LEU A 706 3.42 -10.04 -12.69
C LEU A 706 2.58 -10.69 -13.80
N LYS A 707 2.38 -12.01 -13.72
CA LYS A 707 1.54 -12.75 -14.66
C LYS A 707 0.12 -12.20 -14.73
N ARG A 708 -0.40 -11.71 -13.60
CA ARG A 708 -1.74 -11.14 -13.48
C ARG A 708 -1.72 -9.97 -12.49
N SER A 709 -2.47 -8.92 -12.81
CA SER A 709 -2.77 -7.80 -11.91
C SER A 709 -4.14 -7.22 -12.23
N PRO A 710 -4.78 -6.47 -11.31
CA PRO A 710 -6.02 -5.75 -11.61
C PRO A 710 -5.90 -4.86 -12.84
N GLU A 711 -4.75 -4.18 -13.03
CA GLU A 711 -4.51 -3.34 -14.20
C GLU A 711 -4.47 -4.13 -15.51
N LYS A 712 -3.79 -5.29 -15.53
CA LYS A 712 -3.82 -6.18 -16.70
C LYS A 712 -5.24 -6.66 -16.96
N ASP A 713 -5.99 -7.03 -15.92
CA ASP A 713 -7.39 -7.45 -16.05
C ASP A 713 -8.26 -6.34 -16.66
N GLN A 714 -8.11 -5.08 -16.23
CA GLN A 714 -8.83 -3.93 -16.78
C GLN A 714 -8.45 -3.64 -18.25
N ILE A 715 -7.17 -3.78 -18.61
CA ILE A 715 -6.70 -3.65 -20.01
C ILE A 715 -7.29 -4.76 -20.87
N ILE A 716 -7.28 -5.99 -20.38
CA ILE A 716 -7.83 -7.15 -21.11
C ILE A 716 -9.33 -6.94 -21.35
N VAL A 717 -10.10 -6.59 -20.33
CA VAL A 717 -11.54 -6.32 -20.47
C VAL A 717 -11.81 -5.20 -21.47
N ALA A 718 -10.98 -4.14 -21.47
CA ALA A 718 -11.08 -3.06 -22.45
C ALA A 718 -10.81 -3.54 -23.88
N ILE A 719 -9.77 -4.35 -24.10
CA ILE A 719 -9.45 -4.94 -25.41
C ILE A 719 -10.61 -5.82 -25.88
N LEU A 720 -11.14 -6.67 -25.02
CA LEU A 720 -12.21 -7.61 -25.36
C LEU A 720 -13.52 -6.91 -25.74
N ALA A 721 -13.76 -5.69 -25.25
CA ALA A 721 -14.92 -4.89 -25.60
C ALA A 721 -14.83 -4.25 -27.00
N LEU A 722 -13.63 -4.16 -27.60
CA LEU A 722 -13.44 -3.51 -28.91
C LEU A 722 -14.03 -4.33 -30.08
N PRO A 723 -14.31 -3.66 -31.21
CA PRO A 723 -14.59 -4.33 -32.48
C PRO A 723 -13.50 -5.34 -32.85
N GLN A 724 -13.89 -6.38 -33.58
CA GLN A 724 -13.02 -7.52 -33.89
C GLN A 724 -11.67 -7.12 -34.49
N VAL A 725 -11.64 -6.19 -35.44
CA VAL A 725 -10.39 -5.79 -36.12
C VAL A 725 -9.38 -5.18 -35.15
N ASP A 726 -9.81 -4.24 -34.31
CA ASP A 726 -8.92 -3.57 -33.35
C ASP A 726 -8.54 -4.48 -32.19
N ARG A 727 -9.50 -5.27 -31.70
CA ARG A 727 -9.28 -6.27 -30.66
C ARG A 727 -8.22 -7.27 -31.09
N ASP A 728 -8.40 -7.90 -32.25
CA ASP A 728 -7.52 -8.97 -32.72
C ASP A 728 -6.10 -8.42 -32.94
N LYS A 729 -5.97 -7.19 -33.44
CA LYS A 729 -4.68 -6.49 -33.55
C LYS A 729 -3.99 -6.31 -32.19
N LEU A 730 -4.69 -5.78 -31.19
CA LEU A 730 -4.11 -5.56 -29.86
C LEU A 730 -3.76 -6.88 -29.15
N LEU A 731 -4.55 -7.94 -29.38
CA LEU A 731 -4.24 -9.28 -28.87
C LEU A 731 -2.94 -9.81 -29.50
N VAL A 732 -2.76 -9.69 -30.82
CA VAL A 732 -1.51 -10.06 -31.50
C VAL A 732 -0.31 -9.31 -30.90
N ASP A 733 -0.42 -7.98 -30.79
CA ASP A 733 0.69 -7.10 -30.41
C ASP A 733 1.07 -7.18 -28.92
N HIS A 734 0.15 -7.61 -28.05
CA HIS A 734 0.31 -7.49 -26.59
C HIS A 734 0.03 -8.78 -25.79
N GLN A 735 -0.24 -9.92 -26.44
CA GLN A 735 -0.54 -11.19 -25.77
C GLN A 735 0.50 -11.62 -24.72
N ASP A 736 1.80 -11.49 -24.99
CA ASP A 736 2.84 -11.92 -24.04
C ASP A 736 2.85 -11.07 -22.78
N PHE A 737 2.72 -9.74 -22.95
CA PHE A 737 2.68 -8.81 -21.82
C PHE A 737 1.44 -9.00 -20.96
N LEU A 738 0.30 -9.27 -21.60
CA LEU A 738 -0.99 -9.50 -20.93
C LEU A 738 -1.18 -10.95 -20.48
N ASN A 739 -0.22 -11.83 -20.76
CA ASN A 739 -0.30 -13.26 -20.50
C ASN A 739 -1.63 -13.87 -21.01
N LEU A 740 -1.95 -13.57 -22.27
CA LEU A 740 -3.14 -14.05 -22.97
C LEU A 740 -2.78 -15.13 -23.98
N LYS A 741 -3.69 -16.09 -24.17
CA LYS A 741 -3.58 -17.16 -25.18
C LYS A 741 -4.89 -17.29 -25.96
N PRO A 742 -4.84 -17.66 -27.24
CA PRO A 742 -6.04 -17.96 -28.01
C PRO A 742 -6.72 -19.23 -27.49
N GLY A 743 -7.98 -19.42 -27.89
CA GLY A 743 -8.71 -20.65 -27.62
C GLY A 743 -8.02 -21.86 -28.24
N GLN A 744 -8.08 -23.01 -27.54
CA GLN A 744 -7.53 -24.27 -28.04
C GLN A 744 -8.33 -24.74 -29.26
N MET A 745 -7.62 -25.14 -30.31
CA MET A 745 -8.24 -25.64 -31.54
C MET A 745 -8.50 -27.14 -31.43
N THR A 746 -9.71 -27.58 -31.76
CA THR A 746 -10.13 -28.99 -31.70
C THR A 746 -10.39 -29.54 -33.09
N ILE A 747 -9.80 -30.68 -33.43
CA ILE A 747 -9.90 -31.30 -34.74
C ILE A 747 -10.67 -32.61 -34.59
N HIS A 748 -11.84 -32.71 -35.21
CA HIS A 748 -12.69 -33.89 -35.18
C HIS A 748 -12.53 -34.73 -36.45
N TYR A 749 -12.66 -36.04 -36.30
CA TYR A 749 -12.59 -37.00 -37.39
C TYR A 749 -13.86 -37.87 -37.34
N LEU A 750 -14.79 -37.58 -38.25
CA LEU A 750 -16.10 -38.25 -38.30
C LEU A 750 -16.27 -39.04 -39.60
N ASP A 751 -17.06 -40.11 -39.58
CA ASP A 751 -17.51 -40.73 -40.83
C ASP A 751 -18.68 -39.95 -41.47
N ASP A 752 -19.11 -40.39 -42.65
CA ASP A 752 -20.24 -39.83 -43.42
C ASP A 752 -21.61 -39.99 -42.75
N LYS A 753 -21.65 -40.60 -41.56
CA LYS A 753 -22.82 -40.76 -40.70
C LYS A 753 -22.67 -39.99 -39.37
N GLY A 754 -21.60 -39.22 -39.20
CA GLY A 754 -21.33 -38.41 -38.00
C GLY A 754 -20.74 -39.18 -36.82
N MET A 755 -20.30 -40.43 -37.01
CA MET A 755 -19.68 -41.22 -35.94
C MET A 755 -18.20 -40.88 -35.80
N VAL A 756 -17.72 -40.76 -34.55
CA VAL A 756 -16.30 -40.52 -34.26
C VAL A 756 -15.47 -41.75 -34.66
N ILE A 757 -14.53 -41.56 -35.59
CA ILE A 757 -13.66 -42.63 -36.12
C ILE A 757 -12.19 -42.49 -35.68
N SER A 758 -11.84 -41.37 -35.05
CA SER A 758 -10.57 -41.17 -34.32
C SER A 758 -10.81 -40.18 -33.18
N PRO A 759 -10.11 -40.32 -32.03
CA PRO A 759 -10.09 -39.29 -31.00
C PRO A 759 -9.74 -37.91 -31.60
N PRO A 760 -10.32 -36.82 -31.07
CA PRO A 760 -10.00 -35.49 -31.54
C PRO A 760 -8.57 -35.11 -31.18
N ASP A 761 -7.93 -34.39 -32.09
CA ASP A 761 -6.61 -33.80 -31.85
C ASP A 761 -6.78 -32.36 -31.36
N PHE A 762 -5.88 -31.91 -30.48
CA PHE A 762 -5.90 -30.55 -29.93
C PHE A 762 -4.64 -29.79 -30.30
N GLN A 763 -4.80 -28.53 -30.71
CA GLN A 763 -3.70 -27.64 -31.08
C GLN A 763 -3.76 -26.33 -30.29
N ALA A 764 -2.59 -25.82 -29.91
CA ALA A 764 -2.42 -24.52 -29.27
C ALA A 764 -1.43 -23.68 -30.09
N GLY A 765 -1.63 -22.37 -30.10
CA GLY A 765 -0.78 -21.43 -30.83
C GLY A 765 -0.90 -20.02 -30.26
N ARG A 766 -0.50 -19.03 -31.06
CA ARG A 766 -0.53 -17.61 -30.69
C ARG A 766 -1.56 -16.84 -31.50
N PHE A 767 -2.06 -15.73 -30.95
CA PHE A 767 -2.94 -14.84 -31.74
C PHE A 767 -2.23 -14.39 -33.02
N GLY A 768 -2.94 -14.44 -34.15
CA GLY A 768 -2.43 -14.06 -35.47
C GLY A 768 -1.63 -15.15 -36.19
N GLU A 769 -1.31 -16.28 -35.53
CA GLU A 769 -0.75 -17.44 -36.21
C GLU A 769 -1.84 -18.21 -36.97
N THR A 770 -1.49 -18.67 -38.17
CA THR A 770 -2.31 -19.59 -38.97
C THR A 770 -1.65 -20.97 -38.96
N ILE A 771 -2.43 -22.01 -38.71
CA ILE A 771 -1.99 -23.40 -38.83
C ILE A 771 -2.57 -24.03 -40.09
N LYS A 772 -1.72 -24.75 -40.81
CA LYS A 772 -2.10 -25.65 -41.89
C LYS A 772 -2.52 -26.99 -41.29
N LEU A 773 -3.81 -27.26 -41.25
CA LEU A 773 -4.32 -28.57 -40.86
C LEU A 773 -4.32 -29.49 -42.06
N GLN A 774 -3.66 -30.64 -41.93
CA GLN A 774 -3.76 -31.72 -42.90
C GLN A 774 -4.69 -32.82 -42.38
N ALA A 775 -5.59 -33.29 -43.24
CA ALA A 775 -6.44 -34.43 -42.93
C ALA A 775 -5.58 -35.67 -42.60
N LYS A 776 -5.88 -36.29 -41.44
CA LYS A 776 -5.18 -37.49 -40.98
C LYS A 776 -5.58 -38.69 -41.83
N ALA A 777 -4.64 -39.57 -42.17
CA ALA A 777 -4.97 -40.85 -42.80
C ALA A 777 -5.63 -41.79 -41.76
N ILE A 778 -6.84 -42.27 -42.04
CA ILE A 778 -7.60 -43.17 -41.16
C ILE A 778 -7.84 -44.50 -41.88
N SER A 779 -7.34 -45.60 -41.30
CA SER A 779 -7.41 -46.94 -41.90
C SER A 779 -8.86 -47.37 -42.15
N GLY A 780 -9.15 -47.93 -43.33
CA GLY A 780 -10.49 -48.36 -43.74
C GLY A 780 -11.42 -47.23 -44.22
N TYR A 781 -10.98 -45.98 -44.16
CA TYR A 781 -11.73 -44.81 -44.56
C TYR A 781 -11.00 -44.01 -45.66
N ALA A 782 -11.74 -43.22 -46.42
CA ALA A 782 -11.22 -42.26 -47.39
C ALA A 782 -11.81 -40.88 -47.06
N LEU A 783 -11.00 -39.82 -47.07
CA LEU A 783 -11.49 -38.47 -46.84
C LEU A 783 -12.53 -38.11 -47.91
N LEU A 784 -13.64 -37.52 -47.50
CA LEU A 784 -14.71 -37.06 -48.40
C LEU A 784 -14.50 -35.62 -48.89
N GLU A 785 -13.76 -34.81 -48.14
CA GLU A 785 -13.51 -33.41 -48.49
C GLU A 785 -12.56 -33.28 -49.69
N GLU A 786 -12.89 -32.36 -50.60
CA GLU A 786 -12.11 -32.08 -51.82
C GLU A 786 -10.75 -31.43 -51.52
N ILE A 787 -10.63 -30.74 -50.38
CA ILE A 787 -9.42 -30.05 -49.96
C ILE A 787 -8.88 -30.73 -48.69
N PRO A 788 -7.77 -31.49 -48.77
CA PRO A 788 -7.19 -32.20 -47.62
C PRO A 788 -6.41 -31.27 -46.67
N GLU A 789 -6.34 -29.98 -46.98
CA GLU A 789 -5.62 -28.96 -46.22
C GLU A 789 -6.52 -27.77 -45.94
N VAL A 790 -6.58 -27.34 -44.68
CA VAL A 790 -7.34 -26.16 -44.27
C VAL A 790 -6.44 -25.23 -43.46
N ASP A 791 -6.39 -23.96 -43.87
CA ASP A 791 -5.74 -22.89 -43.13
C ASP A 791 -6.71 -22.35 -42.07
N LEU A 792 -6.33 -22.42 -40.79
CA LEU A 792 -7.11 -21.84 -39.69
C LEU A 792 -6.25 -20.92 -38.85
N ALA A 793 -6.76 -19.72 -38.57
CA ALA A 793 -6.13 -18.79 -37.65
C ALA A 793 -6.54 -19.10 -36.20
N TYR A 794 -5.62 -18.95 -35.27
CA TYR A 794 -5.94 -18.98 -33.84
C TYR A 794 -6.71 -17.72 -33.45
N GLN A 795 -7.85 -17.92 -32.79
CA GLN A 795 -8.78 -16.85 -32.39
C GLN A 795 -9.04 -16.89 -30.89
N LEU A 796 -9.72 -15.85 -30.37
CA LEU A 796 -10.07 -15.76 -28.96
C LEU A 796 -10.95 -16.93 -28.52
N ASN A 797 -11.95 -17.28 -29.32
CA ASN A 797 -12.81 -18.41 -29.06
C ASN A 797 -12.17 -19.71 -29.59
N PRO A 798 -12.34 -20.85 -28.87
CA PRO A 798 -11.95 -22.15 -29.39
C PRO A 798 -12.54 -22.37 -30.78
N THR A 799 -11.69 -22.74 -31.73
CA THR A 799 -12.11 -23.09 -33.09
C THR A 799 -12.12 -24.61 -33.24
N SER A 800 -13.08 -25.12 -34.00
CA SER A 800 -13.14 -26.55 -34.33
C SER A 800 -13.20 -26.77 -35.83
N HIS A 801 -12.50 -27.78 -36.31
CA HIS A 801 -12.62 -28.24 -37.68
C HIS A 801 -12.89 -29.75 -37.70
N THR A 802 -13.75 -30.18 -38.61
CA THR A 802 -14.14 -31.59 -38.72
C THR A 802 -13.78 -32.08 -40.10
N PHE A 803 -12.92 -33.08 -40.18
CA PHE A 803 -12.67 -33.84 -41.41
C PHE A 803 -13.68 -34.98 -41.51
N ILE A 804 -14.45 -35.04 -42.60
CA ILE A 804 -15.44 -36.10 -42.85
C ILE A 804 -14.85 -37.20 -43.75
N TYR A 805 -15.08 -38.46 -43.40
CA TYR A 805 -14.55 -39.62 -44.13
C TYR A 805 -15.63 -40.62 -44.54
N LYS A 806 -15.47 -41.25 -45.70
CA LYS A 806 -16.32 -42.37 -46.14
C LYS A 806 -15.64 -43.70 -45.88
N LYS A 807 -16.36 -44.66 -45.32
CA LYS A 807 -15.88 -46.04 -45.22
C LYS A 807 -15.70 -46.61 -46.62
N ARG A 808 -14.52 -47.15 -46.94
CA ARG A 808 -14.26 -47.72 -48.27
C ARG A 808 -15.17 -48.95 -48.47
N SER A 809 -15.94 -48.98 -49.55
CA SER A 809 -16.65 -50.19 -49.99
C SER A 809 -15.64 -51.16 -50.60
N ASP A 810 -15.67 -52.41 -50.13
CA ASP A 810 -14.64 -53.44 -50.36
C ASP A 810 -14.02 -53.44 -51.78
N PRO A 811 -12.69 -53.26 -51.91
CA PRO A 811 -12.03 -53.42 -53.19
C PRO A 811 -11.72 -54.90 -53.45
N ILE A 812 -12.08 -55.39 -54.62
CA ILE A 812 -11.57 -56.66 -55.18
C ILE A 812 -10.05 -56.55 -55.26
N LEU A 813 -9.34 -57.35 -54.46
CA LEU A 813 -7.87 -57.40 -54.46
C LEU A 813 -7.36 -58.11 -55.72
N PRO A 814 -6.37 -57.54 -56.45
CA PRO A 814 -5.66 -58.27 -57.49
C PRO A 814 -4.85 -59.43 -56.87
N LYS A 815 -4.77 -60.55 -57.59
CA LYS A 815 -4.14 -61.81 -57.13
C LYS A 815 -2.71 -61.61 -56.59
N ASN A 816 -1.93 -60.74 -57.24
CA ASN A 816 -0.61 -60.29 -56.81
C ASN A 816 -0.58 -58.75 -56.79
N LYS A 817 -0.01 -58.15 -55.74
CA LYS A 817 0.00 -56.68 -55.56
C LYS A 817 1.30 -56.24 -54.91
N LEU A 818 1.99 -55.26 -55.50
CA LEU A 818 3.05 -54.49 -54.85
C LEU A 818 2.60 -53.03 -54.78
N LEU A 819 2.46 -52.51 -53.56
CA LEU A 819 2.26 -51.09 -53.30
C LEU A 819 3.50 -50.52 -52.63
N LEU A 820 4.07 -49.48 -53.24
CA LEU A 820 5.22 -48.78 -52.70
C LEU A 820 4.80 -47.45 -52.06
N LYS A 821 5.58 -47.00 -51.08
CA LYS A 821 5.54 -45.65 -50.53
C LYS A 821 6.89 -44.98 -50.67
N ASP A 822 6.88 -43.65 -50.82
CA ASP A 822 8.09 -42.85 -50.74
C ASP A 822 8.60 -42.79 -49.30
N VAL A 823 9.92 -42.66 -49.14
CA VAL A 823 10.59 -42.61 -47.84
C VAL A 823 11.32 -41.29 -47.73
N VAL A 824 11.15 -40.61 -46.60
CA VAL A 824 11.98 -39.45 -46.25
C VAL A 824 12.98 -39.88 -45.18
N LEU A 825 14.27 -39.69 -45.47
CA LEU A 825 15.36 -39.91 -44.53
C LEU A 825 16.01 -38.58 -44.16
N ILE A 826 16.62 -38.51 -42.99
CA ILE A 826 17.54 -37.44 -42.64
C ILE A 826 18.97 -37.86 -43.02
N GLN A 827 19.79 -36.89 -43.44
CA GLN A 827 21.18 -37.09 -43.82
C GLN A 827 21.93 -37.99 -42.82
N GLY A 828 22.45 -39.12 -43.30
CA GLY A 828 23.17 -40.12 -42.50
C GLY A 828 22.32 -41.28 -41.96
N GLU A 829 20.99 -41.26 -42.08
CA GLU A 829 20.13 -42.40 -41.70
C GLU A 829 20.31 -43.58 -42.67
N ILE A 830 20.23 -44.81 -42.15
CA ILE A 830 20.39 -46.02 -42.96
C ILE A 830 19.13 -46.23 -43.81
N TRP A 831 19.32 -46.37 -45.12
CA TRP A 831 18.24 -46.76 -46.03
C TRP A 831 18.11 -48.28 -46.10
N ASP A 832 16.93 -48.79 -45.74
CA ASP A 832 16.50 -50.17 -45.96
C ASP A 832 15.44 -50.24 -47.09
N PRO A 833 15.65 -51.05 -48.14
CA PRO A 833 14.68 -51.22 -49.22
C PRO A 833 13.29 -51.70 -48.76
N GLU A 834 13.18 -52.44 -47.65
CA GLU A 834 11.87 -52.86 -47.13
C GLU A 834 11.00 -51.67 -46.70
N MET A 835 11.60 -50.53 -46.35
CA MET A 835 10.87 -49.33 -45.93
C MET A 835 9.90 -48.79 -46.99
N HIS A 836 10.11 -49.11 -48.26
CA HIS A 836 9.22 -48.71 -49.34
C HIS A 836 7.99 -49.60 -49.48
N ILE A 837 7.97 -50.80 -48.89
CA ILE A 837 6.87 -51.73 -49.05
C ILE A 837 5.69 -51.25 -48.19
N ALA A 838 4.65 -50.75 -48.83
CA ALA A 838 3.39 -50.42 -48.17
C ALA A 838 2.46 -51.65 -48.12
N GLU A 839 2.50 -52.47 -49.17
CA GLU A 839 1.73 -53.71 -49.28
C GLU A 839 2.44 -54.65 -50.27
N LEU A 840 2.59 -55.92 -49.92
CA LEU A 840 3.11 -56.94 -50.82
C LEU A 840 2.28 -58.21 -50.65
N ILE A 841 1.59 -58.60 -51.72
CA ILE A 841 0.62 -59.70 -51.73
C ILE A 841 0.96 -60.64 -52.88
N LYS A 842 0.96 -61.94 -52.57
CA LYS A 842 1.07 -63.04 -53.53
C LYS A 842 -0.09 -64.01 -53.33
N ASP A 843 -0.78 -64.37 -54.40
CA ASP A 843 -1.96 -65.25 -54.39
C ASP A 843 -3.02 -64.86 -53.35
N SER A 844 -3.23 -63.56 -53.15
CA SER A 844 -4.16 -62.98 -52.17
C SER A 844 -3.76 -63.16 -50.69
N GLU A 845 -2.53 -63.58 -50.40
CA GLU A 845 -1.94 -63.62 -49.04
C GLU A 845 -0.76 -62.65 -48.90
N ALA A 846 -0.47 -62.22 -47.66
CA ALA A 846 0.65 -61.33 -47.39
C ALA A 846 1.99 -62.03 -47.72
N TYR A 847 2.81 -61.39 -48.55
CA TYR A 847 4.10 -61.92 -48.96
C TYR A 847 5.22 -61.06 -48.37
N THR A 848 6.09 -61.66 -47.55
CA THR A 848 7.13 -60.90 -46.84
C THR A 848 8.21 -60.42 -47.83
N PHE A 849 8.80 -59.25 -47.54
CA PHE A 849 9.86 -58.69 -48.38
C PHE A 849 11.05 -59.66 -48.49
N ALA A 850 11.47 -60.24 -47.37
CA ALA A 850 12.58 -61.19 -47.33
C ALA A 850 12.33 -62.45 -48.19
N ASP A 851 11.13 -63.04 -48.13
CA ASP A 851 10.79 -64.23 -48.93
C ASP A 851 10.64 -63.91 -50.42
N ALA A 852 10.08 -62.73 -50.74
CA ALA A 852 9.94 -62.26 -52.11
C ALA A 852 11.29 -62.00 -52.79
N VAL A 853 12.25 -61.44 -52.06
CA VAL A 853 13.62 -61.25 -52.55
C VAL A 853 14.37 -62.57 -52.66
N LYS A 854 14.23 -63.47 -51.67
CA LYS A 854 14.90 -64.78 -51.64
C LYS A 854 14.44 -65.73 -52.75
N SER A 855 13.15 -65.68 -53.10
CA SER A 855 12.57 -66.46 -54.21
C SER A 855 12.87 -65.88 -55.60
N GLY A 856 13.43 -64.68 -55.69
CA GLY A 856 13.66 -63.96 -56.94
C GLY A 856 12.41 -63.30 -57.53
N ALA A 857 11.26 -63.39 -56.84
CA ALA A 857 10.00 -62.78 -57.29
C ALA A 857 10.03 -61.24 -57.18
N LEU A 858 10.80 -60.68 -56.23
CA LEU A 858 10.99 -59.25 -56.05
C LEU A 858 12.48 -58.90 -56.19
N THR A 859 12.81 -58.01 -57.10
CA THR A 859 14.16 -57.43 -57.24
C THR A 859 14.11 -55.92 -57.10
N TYR A 860 15.23 -55.29 -56.71
CA TYR A 860 15.31 -53.84 -56.54
C TYR A 860 16.72 -53.31 -56.79
N ILE A 861 16.80 -52.09 -57.33
CA ILE A 861 18.03 -51.37 -57.67
C ILE A 861 17.85 -49.88 -57.31
N PRO A 862 18.86 -49.21 -56.70
CA PRO A 862 20.18 -49.73 -56.31
C PRO A 862 20.13 -50.59 -55.03
N LYS A 863 21.18 -51.37 -54.77
CA LYS A 863 21.28 -52.22 -53.56
C LYS A 863 21.74 -51.44 -52.30
N CYS A 864 22.29 -50.25 -52.47
CA CYS A 864 22.65 -49.32 -51.40
C CYS A 864 22.43 -47.87 -51.88
N LEU A 865 22.19 -46.96 -50.93
CA LEU A 865 22.08 -45.52 -51.18
C LEU A 865 23.06 -44.76 -50.30
N ASP A 866 23.72 -43.74 -50.86
CA ASP A 866 24.58 -42.82 -50.11
C ASP A 866 23.72 -41.75 -49.43
N THR A 867 23.19 -42.07 -48.25
CA THR A 867 22.35 -41.14 -47.47
C THR A 867 23.14 -40.04 -46.78
N SER A 868 24.48 -40.00 -46.93
CA SER A 868 25.30 -38.87 -46.46
C SER A 868 25.12 -37.60 -47.30
N LYS A 869 24.53 -37.72 -48.50
CA LYS A 869 24.25 -36.60 -49.40
C LYS A 869 22.76 -36.33 -49.47
N VAL A 870 22.38 -35.08 -49.20
CA VAL A 870 21.01 -34.56 -49.33
C VAL A 870 20.60 -34.58 -50.81
N GLY A 871 19.38 -35.02 -51.08
CA GLY A 871 18.86 -35.17 -52.45
C GLY A 871 17.74 -36.20 -52.53
N THR A 872 17.18 -36.36 -53.72
CA THR A 872 16.16 -37.39 -54.00
C THR A 872 16.76 -38.50 -54.84
N TYR A 873 16.63 -39.74 -54.37
CA TYR A 873 17.09 -40.95 -55.04
C TYR A 873 15.89 -41.78 -55.47
N THR A 874 15.89 -42.27 -56.71
CA THR A 874 14.84 -43.17 -57.19
C THR A 874 15.27 -44.62 -57.01
N VAL A 875 14.40 -45.43 -56.42
CA VAL A 875 14.57 -46.87 -56.27
C VAL A 875 13.55 -47.57 -57.15
N THR A 876 14.01 -48.48 -58.00
CA THR A 876 13.15 -49.28 -58.87
C THR A 876 13.00 -50.68 -58.29
N TYR A 877 11.77 -51.11 -58.04
CA TYR A 877 11.39 -52.47 -57.69
C TYR A 877 10.80 -53.17 -58.91
N SER A 878 11.10 -54.45 -59.09
CA SER A 878 10.44 -55.30 -60.08
C SER A 878 9.85 -56.51 -59.37
N TYR A 879 8.52 -56.63 -59.40
CA TYR A 879 7.77 -57.73 -58.81
C TYR A 879 7.13 -58.56 -59.92
N GLU A 880 7.53 -59.83 -60.03
CA GLU A 880 7.12 -60.76 -61.09
C GLU A 880 7.26 -60.19 -62.51
N GLY A 881 8.31 -59.39 -62.74
CA GLY A 881 8.61 -58.78 -64.04
C GLY A 881 7.95 -57.43 -64.30
N VAL A 882 7.08 -56.94 -63.42
CA VAL A 882 6.47 -55.60 -63.52
C VAL A 882 7.27 -54.61 -62.66
N SER A 883 7.74 -53.53 -63.29
CA SER A 883 8.54 -52.50 -62.61
C SER A 883 7.68 -51.40 -62.00
N SER A 884 8.05 -50.94 -60.82
CA SER A 884 7.49 -49.78 -60.12
C SER A 884 8.61 -49.02 -59.43
N THR A 885 8.45 -47.70 -59.26
CA THR A 885 9.46 -46.84 -58.65
C THR A 885 8.96 -46.21 -57.36
N ALA A 886 9.87 -45.94 -56.44
CA ALA A 886 9.64 -45.16 -55.23
C ALA A 886 10.79 -44.18 -55.02
N GLN A 887 10.51 -43.07 -54.34
CA GLN A 887 11.50 -42.03 -54.05
C GLN A 887 12.00 -42.11 -52.62
N VAL A 888 13.31 -41.93 -52.44
CA VAL A 888 13.97 -41.65 -51.16
C VAL A 888 14.40 -40.20 -51.16
N THR A 889 13.77 -39.36 -50.36
CA THR A 889 14.22 -37.98 -50.17
C THR A 889 15.07 -37.90 -48.90
N VAL A 890 16.37 -37.69 -49.07
CA VAL A 890 17.30 -37.40 -47.97
C VAL A 890 17.30 -35.90 -47.72
N LYS A 891 16.81 -35.47 -46.57
CA LYS A 891 16.78 -34.06 -46.13
C LYS A 891 18.00 -33.75 -45.26
N ALA A 892 18.46 -32.50 -45.28
CA ALA A 892 19.53 -32.05 -44.39
C ALA A 892 19.13 -32.21 -42.92
N SER A 893 20.08 -32.59 -42.05
CA SER A 893 19.86 -32.59 -40.61
C SER A 893 19.59 -31.16 -40.13
N LYS A 894 18.54 -30.99 -39.34
CA LYS A 894 18.19 -29.71 -38.71
C LYS A 894 18.71 -29.58 -37.28
N ALA A 895 19.49 -30.56 -36.79
CA ALA A 895 20.00 -30.54 -35.42
C ALA A 895 20.80 -29.26 -35.17
N SER A 896 20.43 -28.53 -34.12
CA SER A 896 21.10 -27.31 -33.68
C SER A 896 21.27 -27.33 -32.16
N ILE A 897 22.29 -26.63 -31.68
CA ILE A 897 22.45 -26.35 -30.26
C ILE A 897 22.96 -24.93 -30.11
N ASP A 898 22.31 -24.16 -29.24
CA ASP A 898 22.66 -22.78 -28.94
C ASP A 898 22.85 -22.56 -27.45
N VAL A 899 23.94 -21.89 -27.11
CA VAL A 899 24.50 -21.80 -25.76
C VAL A 899 25.25 -20.47 -25.62
N LYS A 900 25.34 -19.96 -24.39
CA LYS A 900 26.01 -18.69 -24.05
C LYS A 900 27.09 -18.86 -23.00
N ASP A 901 28.08 -17.98 -23.00
CA ASP A 901 29.11 -17.88 -21.96
C ASP A 901 28.53 -17.31 -20.64
N SER A 902 29.21 -17.55 -19.52
CA SER A 902 28.83 -16.98 -18.22
C SER A 902 30.03 -16.58 -17.35
N LYS A 903 29.78 -15.66 -16.42
CA LYS A 903 30.72 -15.21 -15.39
C LYS A 903 30.10 -15.36 -14.01
N ILE A 904 30.84 -15.94 -13.07
CA ILE A 904 30.41 -16.17 -11.67
C ILE A 904 31.56 -15.81 -10.72
N LYS A 905 31.28 -15.59 -9.43
CA LYS A 905 32.33 -15.36 -8.43
C LYS A 905 32.69 -16.65 -7.70
N VAL A 906 33.89 -16.72 -7.12
CA VAL A 906 34.32 -17.85 -6.29
C VAL A 906 33.28 -18.14 -5.19
N GLY A 907 32.81 -19.39 -5.15
CA GLY A 907 31.81 -19.88 -4.19
C GLY A 907 30.35 -19.74 -4.65
N ASP A 908 30.06 -19.10 -5.78
CA ASP A 908 28.72 -19.09 -6.36
C ASP A 908 28.39 -20.48 -6.95
N SER A 909 27.09 -20.84 -6.97
CA SER A 909 26.61 -22.06 -7.61
C SER A 909 26.52 -21.87 -9.14
N TRP A 910 26.97 -22.87 -9.91
CA TRP A 910 26.84 -22.90 -11.36
C TRP A 910 26.11 -24.16 -11.81
N ALA A 911 25.09 -24.01 -12.66
CA ALA A 911 24.42 -25.14 -13.29
C ALA A 911 24.54 -25.03 -14.82
N ALA A 912 24.81 -26.15 -15.49
CA ALA A 912 24.99 -26.16 -16.94
C ALA A 912 23.74 -25.71 -17.73
N VAL A 913 22.55 -25.84 -17.13
CA VAL A 913 21.31 -25.32 -17.73
C VAL A 913 21.33 -23.79 -17.88
N ASP A 914 22.08 -23.06 -17.04
CA ASP A 914 22.12 -21.59 -17.05
C ASP A 914 22.74 -21.02 -18.34
N ASN A 915 23.55 -21.84 -19.02
CA ASN A 915 24.21 -21.51 -20.27
C ASN A 915 23.50 -22.05 -21.52
N PHE A 916 22.46 -22.86 -21.34
CA PHE A 916 21.67 -23.42 -22.45
C PHE A 916 20.64 -22.40 -22.94
N ILE A 917 20.57 -22.17 -24.26
CA ILE A 917 19.54 -21.31 -24.88
C ILE A 917 18.47 -22.19 -25.51
N SER A 918 18.87 -23.08 -26.43
CA SER A 918 17.94 -24.00 -27.12
C SER A 918 18.69 -25.14 -27.81
N ALA A 919 18.00 -26.23 -28.09
CA ALA A 919 18.48 -27.27 -28.99
C ALA A 919 17.33 -27.81 -29.84
N THR A 920 17.68 -28.33 -31.01
CA THR A 920 16.75 -29.08 -31.86
C THR A 920 17.35 -30.40 -32.29
N ASP A 921 16.51 -31.42 -32.48
CA ASP A 921 16.92 -32.73 -32.98
C ASP A 921 17.19 -32.73 -34.49
N SER A 922 17.58 -33.88 -35.06
CA SER A 922 17.87 -34.02 -36.50
C SER A 922 16.68 -33.69 -37.42
N ARG A 923 15.44 -33.64 -36.89
CA ARG A 923 14.21 -33.28 -37.60
C ARG A 923 13.78 -31.83 -37.35
N GLY A 924 14.48 -31.10 -36.48
CA GLY A 924 14.23 -29.68 -36.16
C GLY A 924 13.20 -29.49 -35.04
N LYS A 925 12.84 -30.55 -34.32
CA LYS A 925 11.97 -30.44 -33.15
C LYS A 925 12.78 -29.92 -31.96
N VAL A 926 12.22 -28.98 -31.20
CA VAL A 926 12.85 -28.45 -29.98
C VAL A 926 13.01 -29.57 -28.96
N VAL A 927 14.20 -29.63 -28.35
CA VAL A 927 14.54 -30.58 -27.31
C VAL A 927 14.86 -29.82 -26.03
N GLU A 928 14.31 -30.29 -24.91
CA GLU A 928 14.58 -29.75 -23.59
C GLU A 928 16.03 -30.04 -23.16
N PHE A 929 16.54 -29.25 -22.22
CA PHE A 929 17.88 -29.44 -21.68
C PHE A 929 18.01 -30.81 -20.98
N ASP A 930 19.02 -31.58 -21.38
CA ASP A 930 19.46 -32.79 -20.68
C ASP A 930 20.93 -32.62 -20.30
N ILE A 931 21.27 -32.90 -19.04
CA ILE A 931 22.65 -32.81 -18.55
C ILE A 931 23.62 -33.69 -19.36
N LYS A 932 23.14 -34.77 -20.00
CA LYS A 932 23.93 -35.61 -20.91
C LYS A 932 24.42 -34.88 -22.16
N MET A 933 23.83 -33.73 -22.50
CA MET A 933 24.31 -32.87 -23.58
C MET A 933 25.63 -32.18 -23.23
N VAL A 934 26.02 -32.17 -21.95
CA VAL A 934 27.12 -31.37 -21.43
C VAL A 934 28.33 -32.26 -21.12
N SER A 935 29.48 -31.86 -21.61
CA SER A 935 30.77 -32.49 -21.33
C SER A 935 31.74 -31.43 -20.83
N GLY A 936 32.11 -31.54 -19.56
CA GLY A 936 32.96 -30.59 -18.83
C GLY A 936 32.38 -30.29 -17.45
N SER A 937 33.19 -29.72 -16.56
CA SER A 937 32.78 -29.31 -15.21
C SER A 937 33.47 -28.01 -14.82
N VAL A 938 32.77 -27.14 -14.09
CA VAL A 938 33.33 -25.89 -13.55
C VAL A 938 33.61 -26.08 -12.06
N ASP A 939 34.86 -25.86 -11.64
CA ASP A 939 35.24 -25.83 -10.23
C ASP A 939 35.02 -24.41 -9.69
N THR A 940 33.85 -24.14 -9.11
CA THR A 940 33.49 -22.78 -8.65
C THR A 940 34.28 -22.32 -7.42
N THR A 941 35.16 -23.17 -6.87
CA THR A 941 36.06 -22.82 -5.75
C THR A 941 37.38 -22.23 -6.22
N LYS A 942 37.69 -22.30 -7.53
CA LYS A 942 38.93 -21.78 -8.10
C LYS A 942 38.64 -20.73 -9.16
N VAL A 943 39.36 -19.61 -9.06
CA VAL A 943 39.39 -18.58 -10.09
C VAL A 943 39.98 -19.19 -11.36
N GLY A 944 39.32 -18.97 -12.49
CA GLY A 944 39.75 -19.59 -13.74
C GLY A 944 38.74 -19.49 -14.85
N VAL A 945 39.14 -19.92 -16.04
CA VAL A 945 38.32 -19.97 -17.24
C VAL A 945 38.14 -21.45 -17.60
N TYR A 946 36.90 -21.90 -17.69
CA TYR A 946 36.52 -23.30 -17.90
C TYR A 946 35.81 -23.46 -19.24
N ASP A 947 36.33 -24.33 -20.10
CA ASP A 947 35.71 -24.68 -21.39
C ASP A 947 34.69 -25.80 -21.21
N ILE A 948 33.43 -25.52 -21.55
CA ILE A 948 32.33 -26.49 -21.46
C ILE A 948 31.79 -26.79 -22.86
N LYS A 949 31.71 -28.07 -23.20
CA LYS A 949 31.20 -28.53 -24.50
C LYS A 949 29.73 -28.95 -24.36
N TYR A 950 28.88 -28.41 -25.23
CA TYR A 950 27.50 -28.84 -25.39
C TYR A 950 27.35 -29.56 -26.74
N SER A 951 26.73 -30.73 -26.72
CA SER A 951 26.47 -31.52 -27.92
C SER A 951 25.11 -32.18 -27.89
N HIS A 952 24.39 -32.09 -29.01
CA HIS A 952 23.13 -32.81 -29.22
C HIS A 952 23.01 -33.24 -30.69
N GLY A 953 22.88 -34.54 -30.93
CA GLY A 953 22.98 -35.11 -32.27
C GLY A 953 24.32 -34.78 -32.95
N SER A 954 24.27 -34.25 -34.18
CA SER A 954 25.45 -33.77 -34.91
C SER A 954 25.87 -32.34 -34.54
N ALA A 955 25.10 -31.62 -33.72
CA ALA A 955 25.38 -30.23 -33.35
C ALA A 955 26.30 -30.17 -32.13
N VAL A 956 27.35 -29.34 -32.21
CA VAL A 956 28.34 -29.16 -31.15
C VAL A 956 28.68 -27.68 -31.02
N LYS A 957 28.59 -27.13 -29.80
CA LYS A 957 29.11 -25.81 -29.43
C LYS A 957 29.95 -25.88 -28.16
N ARG A 958 30.85 -24.91 -28.00
CA ARG A 958 31.63 -24.71 -26.77
C ARG A 958 31.32 -23.33 -26.21
N ILE A 959 31.32 -23.23 -24.89
CA ILE A 959 31.22 -21.98 -24.15
C ILE A 959 32.38 -21.85 -23.19
N THR A 960 32.57 -20.63 -22.72
CA THR A 960 33.51 -20.29 -21.65
C THR A 960 32.77 -19.87 -20.38
N VAL A 961 33.13 -20.48 -19.25
CA VAL A 961 32.67 -20.06 -17.92
C VAL A 961 33.83 -19.47 -17.14
N THR A 962 33.75 -18.19 -16.75
CA THR A 962 34.80 -17.50 -15.98
C THR A 962 34.40 -17.40 -14.51
N VAL A 963 35.24 -17.93 -13.62
CA VAL A 963 35.15 -17.76 -12.17
C VAL A 963 36.09 -16.64 -11.76
N GLU A 964 35.55 -15.54 -11.24
CA GLU A 964 36.28 -14.33 -10.86
C GLU A 964 36.43 -14.23 -9.33
N GLU A 965 37.49 -13.55 -8.85
CA GLU A 965 37.72 -13.34 -7.41
C GLU A 965 36.59 -12.55 -6.76
N LYS A 966 36.18 -12.98 -5.56
CA LYS A 966 35.29 -12.21 -4.69
C LYS A 966 36.17 -11.21 -3.95
N THR A 967 36.21 -9.95 -4.38
CA THR A 967 36.91 -8.89 -3.65
C THR A 967 36.28 -8.72 -2.27
N SER A 968 36.97 -9.19 -1.23
CA SER A 968 36.60 -9.07 0.18
C SER A 968 37.67 -8.27 0.91
N SER A 969 37.33 -7.04 1.30
CA SER A 969 38.03 -6.33 2.37
C SER A 969 37.50 -6.82 3.71
N GLU A 970 38.29 -7.64 4.41
CA GLU A 970 38.71 -7.44 5.81
C GLU A 970 39.37 -8.72 6.35
N LYS A 971 40.56 -8.54 6.93
CA LYS A 971 41.31 -9.56 7.66
C LYS A 971 40.88 -9.54 9.14
N THR A 972 40.64 -10.72 9.69
CA THR A 972 40.69 -11.02 11.14
C THR A 972 42.15 -11.04 11.63
N PRO A 973 42.41 -11.03 12.95
CA PRO A 973 42.75 -12.32 13.59
C PRO A 973 42.28 -12.55 15.06
N ALA A 974 41.80 -13.79 15.31
CA ALA A 974 42.01 -14.75 16.42
C ALA A 974 42.34 -14.28 17.88
N THR A 975 41.51 -14.51 18.93
CA THR A 975 41.24 -15.68 19.85
C THR A 975 41.90 -15.52 21.28
N PRO A 976 41.56 -16.30 22.36
CA PRO A 976 40.89 -15.81 23.58
C PRO A 976 41.63 -16.09 24.94
N ALA A 977 41.13 -15.53 26.06
CA ALA A 977 41.30 -16.10 27.42
C ALA A 977 40.20 -15.59 28.39
N ALA A 978 39.78 -16.45 29.33
CA ALA A 978 38.74 -16.24 30.36
C ALA A 978 39.37 -16.42 31.77
N PRO A 979 38.64 -16.43 32.92
CA PRO A 979 37.52 -15.61 33.43
C PRO A 979 37.77 -15.11 34.89
N GLU A 980 37.05 -14.08 35.40
CA GLU A 980 36.73 -13.95 36.85
C GLU A 980 35.37 -13.24 37.09
N THR A 981 34.62 -13.72 38.08
CA THR A 981 33.26 -13.33 38.58
C THR A 981 33.31 -12.26 39.71
N PRO A 982 32.20 -11.87 40.38
CA PRO A 982 31.02 -11.10 39.96
C PRO A 982 30.83 -9.80 40.80
N VAL A 983 30.25 -8.72 40.26
CA VAL A 983 29.82 -7.55 41.07
C VAL A 983 28.51 -6.93 40.55
N THR A 984 27.66 -6.56 41.52
CA THR A 984 26.34 -5.91 41.58
C THR A 984 26.09 -4.74 40.58
N PRO A 985 24.86 -4.50 40.09
CA PRO A 985 24.63 -3.63 38.92
C PRO A 985 24.64 -2.13 39.26
N GLU A 986 25.53 -1.38 38.61
CA GLU A 986 25.40 0.05 38.34
C GLU A 986 24.85 0.27 36.92
N ILE A 987 23.96 1.25 36.79
CA ILE A 987 23.36 1.70 35.52
C ILE A 987 24.45 2.41 34.69
N PRO A 988 24.81 1.94 33.48
CA PRO A 988 25.78 2.66 32.67
C PRO A 988 25.10 3.82 31.91
N ALA A 989 25.63 5.03 32.12
CA ALA A 989 25.51 6.13 31.17
C ALA A 989 26.10 5.69 29.82
N LEU A 990 25.32 5.76 28.74
CA LEU A 990 25.81 5.49 27.39
C LEU A 990 25.85 6.76 26.56
N LEU A 991 27.08 7.13 26.23
CA LEU A 991 27.47 8.07 25.20
C LEU A 991 26.84 7.72 23.84
N GLU A 992 26.38 8.77 23.19
CA GLU A 992 25.95 8.81 21.80
C GLU A 992 27.07 8.35 20.86
N THR A 993 26.76 7.41 19.97
CA THR A 993 27.40 7.37 18.65
C THR A 993 26.30 7.31 17.59
N PRO A 994 26.23 8.28 16.66
CA PRO A 994 25.27 8.26 15.58
C PRO A 994 25.66 7.18 14.58
N LEU A 995 24.76 6.23 14.32
CA LEU A 995 24.86 5.34 13.17
C LEU A 995 24.84 6.18 11.88
N LYS A 996 25.91 6.12 11.09
CA LYS A 996 25.92 6.67 9.73
C LYS A 996 24.86 5.95 8.89
N PRO A 997 24.01 6.67 8.14
CA PRO A 997 23.00 6.05 7.30
C PRO A 997 23.65 5.33 6.10
N GLN A 998 23.48 4.01 6.01
CA GLN A 998 23.74 3.27 4.76
C GLN A 998 22.59 3.56 3.78
N ASN A 999 22.96 4.20 2.67
CA ASN A 999 22.10 4.79 1.64
C ASN A 999 21.43 3.78 0.66
N THR A 1000 21.25 2.52 1.05
CA THR A 1000 20.71 1.47 0.17
C THR A 1000 19.17 1.43 0.16
N ALA A 1001 18.51 1.78 1.27
CA ALA A 1001 17.03 1.80 1.36
C ALA A 1001 16.39 2.96 0.59
N THR A 1002 17.07 4.12 0.54
CA THR A 1002 16.60 5.31 -0.16
C THR A 1002 16.49 5.10 -1.68
N GLN A 1003 17.32 4.23 -2.27
CA GLN A 1003 17.27 3.90 -3.70
C GLN A 1003 16.12 2.95 -4.07
N ALA A 1004 15.79 1.97 -3.20
CA ALA A 1004 14.63 1.10 -3.40
C ALA A 1004 13.32 1.90 -3.31
N ILE A 1005 13.23 2.82 -2.34
CA ILE A 1005 12.06 3.66 -2.12
C ILE A 1005 11.94 4.77 -3.18
N ALA A 1006 13.05 5.33 -3.69
CA ALA A 1006 13.02 6.26 -4.82
C ALA A 1006 12.52 5.59 -6.13
N LYS A 1007 12.72 4.27 -6.27
CA LYS A 1007 12.20 3.47 -7.38
C LYS A 1007 10.68 3.27 -7.24
N GLU A 1008 10.18 2.98 -6.03
CA GLU A 1008 8.74 2.89 -5.72
C GLU A 1008 8.01 4.24 -5.80
N LYS A 1009 8.66 5.36 -5.44
CA LYS A 1009 8.09 6.73 -5.53
C LYS A 1009 7.69 7.14 -6.95
N LYS A 1010 8.36 6.62 -7.99
CA LYS A 1010 8.00 6.84 -9.42
C LYS A 1010 6.82 5.98 -9.88
N GLN A 1011 6.40 4.97 -9.10
CA GLN A 1011 5.51 3.88 -9.50
C GLN A 1011 4.09 3.97 -8.92
N LEU A 1012 3.79 4.96 -8.08
CA LEU A 1012 2.43 5.28 -7.61
C LEU A 1012 1.55 5.97 -8.68
N LYS A 1013 2.00 6.04 -9.94
CA LYS A 1013 1.15 6.45 -11.06
C LYS A 1013 0.10 5.36 -11.29
N ARG A 1014 -1.08 5.61 -10.71
CA ARG A 1014 -2.32 4.91 -11.05
C ARG A 1014 -2.52 5.01 -12.56
N LEU A 1015 -3.23 4.04 -13.16
CA LEU A 1015 -3.95 4.28 -14.41
C LEU A 1015 -4.61 5.67 -14.31
N PRO A 1016 -4.66 6.46 -15.41
CA PRO A 1016 -5.13 7.84 -15.34
C PRO A 1016 -6.43 7.91 -14.53
N LYS A 1017 -6.39 8.60 -13.39
CA LYS A 1017 -7.60 8.92 -12.64
C LYS A 1017 -8.44 9.81 -13.56
N THR A 1018 -9.49 9.29 -14.17
CA THR A 1018 -10.58 10.13 -14.64
C THR A 1018 -11.35 10.61 -13.40
N GLY A 1019 -11.01 11.81 -12.92
CA GLY A 1019 -11.97 12.66 -12.22
C GLY A 1019 -12.04 12.67 -10.69
N GLU A 1020 -10.95 12.44 -9.95
CA GLU A 1020 -10.80 13.05 -8.62
C GLU A 1020 -9.99 14.34 -8.74
N GLN A 1021 -10.65 15.43 -9.10
CA GLN A 1021 -10.15 16.77 -8.79
C GLN A 1021 -10.46 17.10 -7.34
N LYS A 1022 -9.49 17.77 -6.72
CA LYS A 1022 -9.46 18.30 -5.36
C LYS A 1022 -10.85 18.72 -4.87
N THR A 1023 -11.29 18.13 -3.77
CA THR A 1023 -12.45 18.59 -3.01
C THR A 1023 -12.29 20.07 -2.68
N TYR A 1024 -13.22 20.91 -3.17
CA TYR A 1024 -13.32 22.35 -2.92
C TYR A 1024 -13.74 22.70 -1.48
N LEU A 1025 -13.35 21.90 -0.47
CA LEU A 1025 -13.68 22.18 0.93
C LEU A 1025 -13.05 23.51 1.40
N ALA A 1026 -11.87 23.87 0.88
CA ALA A 1026 -11.18 25.13 1.22
C ALA A 1026 -11.86 26.38 0.64
N VAL A 1027 -12.57 26.26 -0.49
CA VAL A 1027 -13.30 27.39 -1.10
C VAL A 1027 -14.69 27.53 -0.49
N ILE A 1028 -15.34 26.42 -0.12
CA ILE A 1028 -16.63 26.43 0.60
C ILE A 1028 -16.45 26.97 2.03
N LEU A 1029 -15.37 26.64 2.76
CA LEU A 1029 -15.08 27.27 4.06
C LEU A 1029 -14.75 28.76 3.93
N GLY A 1030 -14.05 29.17 2.87
CA GLY A 1030 -13.78 30.58 2.57
C GLY A 1030 -15.06 31.39 2.26
N LEU A 1031 -15.99 30.82 1.49
CA LEU A 1031 -17.27 31.46 1.17
C LEU A 1031 -18.26 31.44 2.33
N LEU A 1032 -18.27 30.39 3.16
CA LEU A 1032 -19.06 30.39 4.40
C LEU A 1032 -18.59 31.48 5.37
N LEU A 1033 -17.28 31.74 5.46
CA LEU A 1033 -16.75 32.85 6.24
C LEU A 1033 -17.14 34.22 5.67
N VAL A 1034 -17.18 34.38 4.34
CA VAL A 1034 -17.61 35.63 3.70
C VAL A 1034 -19.12 35.84 3.81
N VAL A 1035 -19.94 34.79 3.71
CA VAL A 1035 -21.40 34.87 3.88
C VAL A 1035 -21.79 35.10 5.33
N VAL A 1036 -21.10 34.48 6.30
CA VAL A 1036 -21.28 34.77 7.74
C VAL A 1036 -20.81 36.19 8.06
N SER A 1037 -19.74 36.67 7.44
CA SER A 1037 -19.28 38.06 7.60
C SER A 1037 -20.29 39.07 7.02
N LEU A 1038 -20.85 38.80 5.83
CA LEU A 1038 -21.88 39.65 5.20
C LEU A 1038 -23.22 39.59 5.96
N TYR A 1039 -23.59 38.44 6.51
CA TYR A 1039 -24.78 38.28 7.37
C TYR A 1039 -24.61 39.06 8.68
N CYS A 1040 -23.45 39.01 9.32
CA CYS A 1040 -23.14 39.79 10.53
C CYS A 1040 -23.07 41.31 10.26
N ILE A 1041 -22.64 41.74 9.07
CA ILE A 1041 -22.64 43.15 8.67
C ILE A 1041 -24.07 43.65 8.40
N ASN A 1042 -24.93 42.85 7.77
CA ASN A 1042 -26.30 43.25 7.46
C ASN A 1042 -27.22 43.24 8.70
N HIS A 1043 -26.91 42.43 9.73
CA HIS A 1043 -27.67 42.41 10.98
C HIS A 1043 -27.30 43.54 11.96
N LYS A 1044 -26.14 44.19 11.80
CA LYS A 1044 -25.78 45.40 12.56
C LYS A 1044 -26.47 46.67 12.07
N TYR A 1045 -27.04 46.68 10.86
CA TYR A 1045 -27.76 47.83 10.29
C TYR A 1045 -29.29 47.79 10.49
N LYS A 1046 -29.82 46.80 11.23
CA LYS A 1046 -31.26 46.66 11.52
C LYS A 1046 -31.63 46.67 13.01
N ALA A 1047 -30.71 47.12 13.87
CA ALA A 1047 -30.94 47.26 15.31
C ALA A 1047 -30.71 48.71 15.80
N SER A 1048 -31.03 49.68 14.93
CA SER A 1048 -31.20 51.09 15.27
C SER A 1048 -32.47 51.60 14.59
N ASP A 1049 -33.60 51.09 15.08
CA ASP A 1049 -34.92 51.73 15.15
C ASP A 1049 -35.70 51.06 16.29
#